data_AF-A0A268EE02-F1
#
_entry.id   AF-A0A268EE02-F1
#
_cell.length_a   1.000
_cell.length_b   1.000
_cell.length_c   1.000
_cell.angle_alpha   90.00
_cell.angle_beta   90.00
_cell.angle_gamma   90.00
#
_symmetry.space_group_name_H-M   'P 1'
#
loop_
_entity.id
_entity.type
_entity.pdbx_description
1 polymer ?
#
loop_
_entity_poly.entity_id
_entity_poly.type
_entity_poly.pdbx_seq_one_letter_code
_entity_poly.pdbx_strand_id
1 'polypeptide(L)'
;MAAYTSFAEEHARFSSPVIFKMRFYTPDKDSNITQSKNAAHIGYIGTRPGTDLGETESYKEGLDWDKELEREISHSADPGTAAGHVKYADERPGSHGLFSFSDEKPDLKEIQNELLEHRGIVWRMVLSLKEEDAQRLGYLDRSKWEDTIRAAIPDAAAKMRIKETNLKWVGAFHQEKGHPHVHIVMWEKNPVIRRGVVHEKLLEDIKRTFCREMFAEERMLLNQEKTSMRELMRNLSKDELGDVVQIMREVRELQKDVNLELNSIGIPQSSIPPKLYSDRQEEIATRIQQISDLLPDRGRIAFKFMPDNVKKEISETSSYILNSPSFHEAMSRYNSAVEKMVRQYSTKEEDIQKAKANAYQDLENRVSQIVLQAAVESKKNVYLHVVPERAREVIEHFSNAMGRPNDNFAERVIANSFRSLRDLGINLDKQMHILSKWSEKADLQLPIQQLRTIVYEVNHEPPSYRHDKEATIAARVLLQSGTMTKKDLMDFLNHQNYSREESAKIIRQAEKGIAESPYLVISEEQWKNLTRTLGVKADYPWEQKTEQIAIQDMKNKVISTFRNAVHDGQNAGYTAFCMTVALKQLQVEPAFIRDVMHDFANRNGIAGIERILNKVEQAETSFLRKDTWVQINEKLQTNLEYPWVNQRVMKLDEEKLSRAIKVFIESTPAVSSVEEMNVVANQYAAVLRNTKDSEKSVKQAVIELFSRSKELPKEYLNHLEINEKRTGDLASLSKLTGDQDYVNKTISDFTKVLLAAGLPLHDVQNMILDWNERSGLNKDPKYIEKLTQSVEKQFKEQATWGRPPVLNKTEFRNLNDTLHTNAPYMWASDKEIRGRSQYKEPSLNIANKLWKSFWNSLEEERLRNHASGELLKRQNQKRMERIAERERD
;
A
#
# COMPACT_ATOMS: atom_id res chain seq x y z
N MET A 1 -29.22 38.98 25.30
CA MET A 1 -29.25 39.11 23.83
C MET A 1 -27.92 39.69 23.39
N ALA A 2 -27.04 38.89 22.80
CA ALA A 2 -25.90 39.38 22.05
C ALA A 2 -26.31 39.37 20.57
N ALA A 3 -26.04 40.45 19.84
CA ALA A 3 -26.43 40.61 18.44
C ALA A 3 -26.02 39.39 17.61
N TYR A 4 -26.98 38.79 16.89
CA TYR A 4 -26.70 37.71 15.95
C TYR A 4 -25.97 38.31 14.74
N THR A 5 -24.65 38.17 14.69
CA THR A 5 -23.87 38.46 13.48
C THR A 5 -24.21 37.46 12.37
N SER A 6 -24.40 37.93 11.15
CA SER A 6 -24.71 37.07 10.00
C SER A 6 -23.52 36.17 9.63
N PHE A 7 -23.73 35.05 8.95
CA PHE A 7 -22.61 34.22 8.49
C PHE A 7 -21.73 34.97 7.48
N ALA A 8 -22.30 35.87 6.65
CA ALA A 8 -21.54 36.77 5.80
C ALA A 8 -20.56 37.65 6.60
N GLU A 9 -21.03 38.26 7.70
CA GLU A 9 -20.18 39.06 8.60
C GLU A 9 -19.09 38.21 9.26
N GLU A 10 -19.38 36.95 9.60
CA GLU A 10 -18.38 36.04 10.17
C GLU A 10 -17.34 35.57 9.15
N HIS A 11 -17.75 35.23 7.92
CA HIS A 11 -16.82 34.93 6.83
C HIS A 11 -15.89 36.12 6.56
N ALA A 12 -16.43 37.36 6.57
CA ALA A 12 -15.63 38.58 6.43
C ALA A 12 -14.70 38.81 7.64
N ARG A 13 -15.20 38.62 8.87
CA ARG A 13 -14.44 38.85 10.11
C ARG A 13 -13.30 37.86 10.30
N PHE A 14 -13.52 36.58 9.97
CA PHE A 14 -12.54 35.51 10.19
C PHE A 14 -11.69 35.19 8.96
N SER A 15 -12.00 35.78 7.80
CA SER A 15 -11.35 35.50 6.51
C SER A 15 -11.26 33.99 6.22
N SER A 16 -12.31 33.25 6.59
CA SER A 16 -12.34 31.79 6.57
C SER A 16 -13.29 31.32 5.48
N PRO A 17 -12.89 30.38 4.60
CA PRO A 17 -13.77 29.84 3.57
C PRO A 17 -14.93 29.04 4.19
N VAL A 18 -14.69 28.45 5.37
CA VAL A 18 -15.66 27.63 6.10
C VAL A 18 -15.89 28.16 7.50
N ILE A 19 -17.15 28.38 7.87
CA ILE A 19 -17.57 28.64 9.25
C ILE A 19 -18.26 27.39 9.80
N PHE A 20 -17.82 26.94 10.98
CA PHE A 20 -18.40 25.80 11.67
C PHE A 20 -18.80 26.20 13.09
N LYS A 21 -20.04 25.90 13.46
CA LYS A 21 -20.57 26.11 14.81
C LYS A 21 -21.16 24.80 15.31
N MET A 22 -20.92 24.48 16.58
CA MET A 22 -21.59 23.36 17.24
C MET A 22 -22.07 23.80 18.63
N ARG A 23 -23.30 23.42 18.97
CA ARG A 23 -23.94 23.69 20.27
C ARG A 23 -24.80 22.50 20.68
N PHE A 24 -25.12 22.43 21.97
CA PHE A 24 -26.09 21.49 22.53
C PHE A 24 -26.77 22.15 23.73
N TYR A 25 -27.95 21.66 24.10
CA TYR A 25 -28.56 22.01 25.38
C TYR A 25 -28.20 20.95 26.42
N THR A 26 -27.90 21.37 27.64
CA THR A 26 -27.76 20.44 28.76
C THR A 26 -29.09 19.71 28.97
N PRO A 27 -29.11 18.36 28.98
CA PRO A 27 -30.33 17.62 29.25
C PRO A 27 -30.84 17.98 30.65
N ASP A 28 -32.04 18.58 30.71
CA ASP A 28 -32.74 18.83 31.96
C ASP A 28 -33.38 17.51 32.42
N LYS A 29 -33.21 17.18 33.70
CA LYS A 29 -33.75 15.93 34.28
C LYS A 29 -35.20 16.08 34.72
N ASP A 30 -35.64 17.32 34.97
CA ASP A 30 -36.90 17.60 35.66
C ASP A 30 -37.93 18.31 34.76
N SER A 31 -37.57 18.66 33.52
CA SER A 31 -38.48 19.28 32.55
C SER A 31 -38.29 18.75 31.12
N ASN A 32 -39.38 18.71 30.33
CA ASN A 32 -39.34 18.36 28.90
C ASN A 32 -38.93 19.53 27.99
N ILE A 33 -38.49 20.66 28.54
CA ILE A 33 -38.26 21.91 27.79
C ILE A 33 -37.15 21.73 26.74
N THR A 34 -36.07 21.01 27.07
CA THR A 34 -34.96 20.76 26.14
C THR A 34 -35.38 19.86 24.98
N GLN A 35 -36.20 18.85 25.26
CA GLN A 35 -36.75 17.92 24.27
C GLN A 35 -37.69 18.65 23.31
N SER A 36 -38.60 19.48 23.83
CA SER A 36 -39.46 20.34 23.00
C SER A 36 -38.65 21.30 22.13
N LYS A 37 -37.57 21.89 22.66
CA LYS A 37 -36.65 22.73 21.86
C LYS A 37 -35.95 21.94 20.76
N ASN A 38 -35.60 20.67 20.97
CA ASN A 38 -34.97 19.80 19.98
C ASN A 38 -35.94 19.43 18.86
N ALA A 39 -37.14 18.98 19.21
CA ALA A 39 -38.19 18.69 18.24
C ALA A 39 -38.57 19.94 17.41
N ALA A 40 -38.81 21.08 18.05
CA ALA A 40 -39.14 22.33 17.36
C ALA A 40 -38.03 22.80 16.40
N HIS A 41 -36.76 22.54 16.75
CA HIS A 41 -35.64 22.91 15.88
C HIS A 41 -35.59 22.11 14.59
N ILE A 42 -35.98 20.83 14.63
CA ILE A 42 -36.07 19.99 13.43
C ILE A 42 -37.12 20.53 12.46
N GLY A 43 -38.31 20.90 12.95
CA GLY A 43 -39.32 21.59 12.15
C GLY A 43 -38.76 22.87 11.53
N TYR A 44 -38.15 23.73 12.35
CA TYR A 44 -37.58 24.99 11.88
C TYR A 44 -36.53 24.83 10.76
N ILE A 45 -35.54 23.95 10.92
CA ILE A 45 -34.48 23.80 9.90
C ILE A 45 -35.01 23.12 8.63
N GLY A 46 -36.04 22.29 8.74
CA GLY A 46 -36.62 21.55 7.63
C GLY A 46 -37.61 22.36 6.79
N THR A 47 -38.31 23.35 7.37
CA THR A 47 -39.45 24.00 6.70
C THR A 47 -39.33 25.53 6.57
N ARG A 48 -38.26 26.15 7.06
CA ARG A 48 -38.12 27.62 6.98
C ARG A 48 -37.93 28.12 5.55
N PRO A 49 -38.36 29.36 5.23
CA PRO A 49 -38.02 30.03 3.98
C PRO A 49 -36.50 30.04 3.75
N GLY A 50 -36.08 29.64 2.54
CA GLY A 50 -34.66 29.46 2.16
C GLY A 50 -34.13 28.02 2.30
N THR A 51 -34.93 27.09 2.82
CA THR A 51 -34.60 25.65 2.80
C THR A 51 -34.83 25.07 1.40
N ASP A 52 -33.84 24.38 0.85
CA ASP A 52 -34.00 23.64 -0.40
C ASP A 52 -34.83 22.37 -0.13
N LEU A 53 -35.95 22.19 -0.83
CA LEU A 53 -36.89 21.07 -0.62
C LEU A 53 -36.55 19.80 -1.40
N GLY A 54 -35.61 19.87 -2.35
CA GLY A 54 -35.18 18.78 -3.24
C GLY A 54 -36.02 18.64 -4.53
N GLU A 55 -35.61 17.74 -5.43
CA GLU A 55 -36.34 17.46 -6.68
C GLU A 55 -37.62 16.66 -6.40
N THR A 56 -38.77 17.33 -6.42
CA THR A 56 -40.08 16.68 -6.62
C THR A 56 -40.65 17.10 -7.97
N GLU A 57 -40.28 16.37 -9.03
CA GLU A 57 -40.88 16.56 -10.37
C GLU A 57 -42.31 15.99 -10.49
N SER A 58 -42.87 15.33 -9.47
CA SER A 58 -44.20 14.69 -9.57
C SER A 58 -45.40 15.52 -9.09
N TYR A 59 -45.22 16.80 -8.73
CA TYR A 59 -46.32 17.63 -8.17
C TYR A 59 -46.42 19.04 -8.78
N LYS A 60 -45.91 19.23 -10.00
CA LYS A 60 -46.03 20.51 -10.73
C LYS A 60 -47.29 20.64 -11.60
N GLU A 61 -48.04 19.56 -11.83
CA GLU A 61 -49.30 19.62 -12.58
C GLU A 61 -50.50 19.52 -11.64
N GLY A 62 -51.18 20.63 -11.40
CA GLY A 62 -52.59 20.59 -11.00
C GLY A 62 -53.07 21.48 -9.85
N LEU A 63 -52.29 22.44 -9.34
CA LEU A 63 -52.78 23.32 -8.27
C LEU A 63 -52.59 24.81 -8.62
N ASP A 64 -53.73 25.45 -8.87
CA ASP A 64 -53.93 26.89 -9.05
C ASP A 64 -53.88 27.55 -7.66
N TRP A 65 -52.67 27.99 -7.26
CA TRP A 65 -52.36 28.50 -5.92
C TRP A 65 -53.25 29.68 -5.48
N ASP A 66 -53.83 30.41 -6.42
CA ASP A 66 -54.63 31.60 -6.13
C ASP A 66 -56.08 31.26 -5.74
N LYS A 67 -56.63 30.11 -6.16
CA LYS A 67 -58.02 29.72 -5.87
C LYS A 67 -58.22 29.00 -4.54
N GLU A 68 -57.19 28.33 -4.03
CA GLU A 68 -57.26 27.60 -2.76
C GLU A 68 -57.01 28.54 -1.57
N LEU A 69 -56.22 29.59 -1.76
CA LEU A 69 -55.88 30.60 -0.74
C LEU A 69 -57.11 31.41 -0.29
N GLU A 70 -58.08 31.64 -1.19
CA GLU A 70 -59.29 32.42 -0.89
C GLU A 70 -60.36 31.62 -0.10
N ARG A 71 -60.30 30.28 -0.10
CA ARG A 71 -61.34 29.44 0.53
C ARG A 71 -61.12 29.11 2.00
N GLU A 72 -59.92 29.30 2.53
CA GLU A 72 -59.59 28.94 3.92
C GLU A 72 -59.08 30.11 4.78
N ILE A 73 -59.43 31.36 4.44
CA ILE A 73 -59.34 32.48 5.37
C ILE A 73 -60.53 32.43 6.34
N SER A 74 -60.60 31.37 7.15
CA SER A 74 -61.32 31.41 8.41
C SER A 74 -60.66 30.44 9.40
N HIS A 75 -60.20 31.00 10.53
CA HIS A 75 -59.69 30.34 11.74
C HIS A 75 -58.16 30.24 11.94
N SER A 76 -57.62 31.31 12.53
CA SER A 76 -56.56 31.37 13.56
C SER A 76 -55.15 30.81 13.27
N ALA A 77 -54.28 31.68 12.73
CA ALA A 77 -52.95 32.09 13.24
C ALA A 77 -52.34 33.09 12.24
N ASP A 78 -51.56 34.08 12.69
CA ASP A 78 -50.98 35.12 11.82
C ASP A 78 -49.97 34.51 10.80
N PRO A 79 -50.29 34.53 9.49
CA PRO A 79 -49.46 33.93 8.43
C PRO A 79 -48.08 34.55 8.27
N GLY A 80 -47.84 35.74 8.84
CA GLY A 80 -46.55 36.46 8.74
C GLY A 80 -45.47 35.98 9.72
N THR A 81 -45.73 34.96 10.54
CA THR A 81 -44.81 34.51 11.60
C THR A 81 -44.15 33.17 11.28
N ALA A 82 -42.88 33.00 11.68
CA ALA A 82 -42.15 31.74 11.53
C ALA A 82 -42.87 30.54 12.19
N ALA A 83 -43.71 30.78 13.19
CA ALA A 83 -44.54 29.77 13.84
C ALA A 83 -45.78 29.38 13.00
N GLY A 84 -46.36 30.31 12.22
CA GLY A 84 -47.47 30.05 11.30
C GLY A 84 -47.05 29.19 10.10
N HIS A 85 -45.87 29.45 9.53
CA HIS A 85 -45.32 28.66 8.41
C HIS A 85 -44.92 27.23 8.81
N VAL A 86 -44.44 27.01 10.05
CA VAL A 86 -44.09 25.68 10.56
C VAL A 86 -45.32 24.77 10.73
N LYS A 87 -46.49 25.32 11.08
CA LYS A 87 -47.72 24.54 11.26
C LYS A 87 -48.36 24.09 9.94
N TYR A 88 -48.18 24.87 8.86
CA TYR A 88 -48.76 24.58 7.54
C TYR A 88 -47.92 23.61 6.69
N ALA A 89 -46.61 23.50 6.95
CA ALA A 89 -45.71 22.57 6.25
C ALA A 89 -45.70 21.15 6.86
N ASP A 90 -46.10 20.98 8.12
CA ASP A 90 -45.94 19.71 8.87
C ASP A 90 -46.88 18.56 8.39
N GLU A 91 -47.88 18.84 7.55
CA GLU A 91 -48.95 17.89 7.23
C GLU A 91 -48.89 17.23 5.83
N ARG A 92 -47.92 17.59 4.97
CA ARG A 92 -47.80 17.05 3.60
C ARG A 92 -46.48 16.30 3.35
N PRO A 93 -46.50 15.07 2.80
CA PRO A 93 -45.29 14.40 2.32
C PRO A 93 -44.56 15.28 1.29
N GLY A 94 -43.28 15.59 1.51
CA GLY A 94 -42.48 16.40 0.58
C GLY A 94 -42.23 17.86 0.99
N SER A 95 -42.89 18.36 2.04
CA SER A 95 -42.90 19.78 2.45
C SER A 95 -41.66 20.31 3.20
N HIS A 96 -40.69 19.45 3.53
CA HIS A 96 -39.47 19.82 4.25
C HIS A 96 -38.20 19.38 3.52
N GLY A 97 -37.08 20.07 3.74
CA GLY A 97 -35.79 19.80 3.09
C GLY A 97 -34.83 18.89 3.88
N LEU A 98 -35.36 18.04 4.77
CA LEU A 98 -34.49 17.16 5.58
C LEU A 98 -33.89 16.04 4.73
N PHE A 99 -32.64 15.68 5.04
CA PHE A 99 -31.95 14.49 4.52
C PHE A 99 -31.21 13.77 5.65
N SER A 100 -30.83 12.51 5.44
CA SER A 100 -30.13 11.70 6.44
C SER A 100 -29.11 10.75 5.80
N PHE A 101 -28.72 9.70 6.52
CA PHE A 101 -27.86 8.64 6.02
C PHE A 101 -28.47 7.88 4.83
N SER A 102 -29.80 7.73 4.79
CA SER A 102 -30.51 7.10 3.68
C SER A 102 -30.80 8.12 2.57
N ASP A 103 -30.90 7.63 1.34
CA ASP A 103 -31.48 8.39 0.22
C ASP A 103 -33.00 8.54 0.36
N GLU A 104 -33.62 7.76 1.25
CA GLU A 104 -35.02 7.96 1.65
C GLU A 104 -35.18 9.24 2.47
N LYS A 105 -36.19 10.05 2.10
CA LYS A 105 -36.52 11.30 2.78
C LYS A 105 -36.96 10.99 4.23
N PRO A 106 -36.31 11.58 5.25
CA PRO A 106 -36.65 11.29 6.65
C PRO A 106 -38.06 11.77 7.02
N ASP A 107 -38.80 11.01 7.83
CA ASP A 107 -40.10 11.44 8.33
C ASP A 107 -39.94 12.51 9.43
N LEU A 108 -40.40 13.73 9.13
CA LEU A 108 -40.30 14.88 10.03
C LEU A 108 -40.98 14.63 11.39
N LYS A 109 -42.19 14.05 11.39
CA LYS A 109 -42.99 13.82 12.60
C LYS A 109 -42.40 12.71 13.44
N GLU A 110 -41.92 11.64 12.81
CA GLU A 110 -41.22 10.55 13.50
C GLU A 110 -39.99 11.07 14.26
N ILE A 111 -39.16 11.88 13.60
CA ILE A 111 -37.96 12.46 14.21
C ILE A 111 -38.33 13.45 15.33
N GLN A 112 -39.35 14.28 15.14
CA GLN A 112 -39.81 15.18 16.19
C GLN A 112 -40.29 14.41 17.43
N ASN A 113 -41.09 13.35 17.24
CA ASN A 113 -41.55 12.48 18.32
C ASN A 113 -40.38 11.79 19.04
N GLU A 114 -39.40 11.27 18.28
CA GLU A 114 -38.19 10.68 18.85
C GLU A 114 -37.43 11.70 19.73
N LEU A 115 -37.26 12.94 19.26
CA LEU A 115 -36.54 13.97 20.01
C LEU A 115 -37.34 14.51 21.21
N LEU A 116 -38.67 14.41 21.20
CA LEU A 116 -39.52 14.70 22.36
C LEU A 116 -39.28 13.71 23.51
N GLU A 117 -39.01 12.46 23.18
CA GLU A 117 -38.76 11.38 24.15
C GLU A 117 -37.27 11.21 24.50
N HIS A 118 -36.38 11.73 23.65
CA HIS A 118 -34.94 11.54 23.78
C HIS A 118 -34.36 12.21 25.05
N ARG A 119 -33.75 11.39 25.92
CA ARG A 119 -33.13 11.83 27.20
C ARG A 119 -31.61 12.02 27.13
N GLY A 120 -31.02 11.96 25.93
CA GLY A 120 -29.60 12.17 25.69
C GLY A 120 -29.27 13.58 25.19
N ILE A 121 -28.02 13.74 24.76
CA ILE A 121 -27.54 15.01 24.21
C ILE A 121 -27.82 15.05 22.71
N VAL A 122 -28.48 16.11 22.28
CA VAL A 122 -28.70 16.43 20.88
C VAL A 122 -27.74 17.53 20.46
N TRP A 123 -26.83 17.19 19.56
CA TRP A 123 -25.82 18.08 19.02
C TRP A 123 -26.37 18.78 17.80
N ARG A 124 -26.23 20.10 17.76
CA ARG A 124 -26.64 20.95 16.64
C ARG A 124 -25.42 21.59 16.04
N MET A 125 -25.21 21.39 14.76
CA MET A 125 -24.11 21.97 14.02
C MET A 125 -24.64 22.82 12.87
N VAL A 126 -23.86 23.83 12.52
CA VAL A 126 -24.05 24.60 11.28
C VAL A 126 -22.70 24.70 10.59
N LEU A 127 -22.70 24.39 9.30
CA LEU A 127 -21.53 24.44 8.44
C LEU A 127 -21.86 25.34 7.25
N SER A 128 -21.14 26.45 7.12
CA SER A 128 -21.36 27.48 6.12
C SER A 128 -20.14 27.64 5.23
N LEU A 129 -20.38 27.81 3.93
CA LEU A 129 -19.36 28.19 2.94
C LEU A 129 -19.54 29.64 2.53
N LYS A 130 -18.41 30.29 2.25
CA LYS A 130 -18.41 31.58 1.56
C LYS A 130 -18.92 31.39 0.13
N GLU A 131 -19.75 32.30 -0.38
CA GLU A 131 -20.43 32.13 -1.68
C GLU A 131 -19.47 31.84 -2.85
N GLU A 132 -18.31 32.51 -2.92
CA GLU A 132 -17.36 32.28 -4.02
C GLU A 132 -16.70 30.89 -3.92
N ASP A 133 -16.47 30.41 -2.70
CA ASP A 133 -15.95 29.05 -2.46
C ASP A 133 -17.03 27.99 -2.75
N ALA A 134 -18.29 28.27 -2.40
CA ALA A 134 -19.41 27.38 -2.70
C ALA A 134 -19.63 27.25 -4.20
N GLN A 135 -19.57 28.35 -4.95
CA GLN A 135 -19.65 28.32 -6.40
C GLN A 135 -18.49 27.54 -7.02
N ARG A 136 -17.25 27.81 -6.59
CA ARG A 136 -16.04 27.16 -7.09
C ARG A 136 -16.02 25.65 -6.84
N LEU A 137 -16.59 25.20 -5.72
CA LEU A 137 -16.60 23.79 -5.30
C LEU A 137 -17.90 23.04 -5.63
N GLY A 138 -18.90 23.72 -6.21
CA GLY A 138 -20.20 23.12 -6.56
C GLY A 138 -21.22 23.00 -5.41
N TYR A 139 -20.99 23.65 -4.27
CA TYR A 139 -21.91 23.66 -3.11
C TYR A 139 -23.05 24.69 -3.21
N LEU A 140 -23.31 25.21 -4.41
CA LEU A 140 -24.59 25.86 -4.70
C LEU A 140 -25.70 24.82 -4.92
N ASP A 141 -25.32 23.58 -5.24
CA ASP A 141 -26.20 22.43 -5.38
C ASP A 141 -26.34 21.68 -4.05
N ARG A 142 -27.59 21.35 -3.69
CA ARG A 142 -27.95 20.55 -2.53
C ARG A 142 -27.29 19.17 -2.57
N SER A 143 -27.23 18.52 -3.72
CA SER A 143 -26.71 17.16 -3.86
C SER A 143 -25.28 17.02 -3.33
N LYS A 144 -24.43 18.01 -3.66
CA LYS A 144 -23.04 18.06 -3.19
C LYS A 144 -22.94 18.20 -1.66
N TRP A 145 -23.86 18.94 -1.02
CA TRP A 145 -23.94 18.99 0.45
C TRP A 145 -24.33 17.65 1.03
N GLU A 146 -25.36 16.99 0.50
CA GLU A 146 -25.81 15.69 1.01
C GLU A 146 -24.70 14.64 0.98
N ASP A 147 -24.03 14.48 -0.16
CA ASP A 147 -22.90 13.54 -0.34
C ASP A 147 -21.79 13.80 0.68
N THR A 148 -21.43 15.07 0.83
CA THR A 148 -20.34 15.49 1.71
C THR A 148 -20.66 15.27 3.17
N ILE A 149 -21.89 15.58 3.59
CA ILE A 149 -22.33 15.38 4.96
C ILE A 149 -22.47 13.88 5.26
N ARG A 150 -23.05 13.08 4.35
CA ARG A 150 -23.12 11.62 4.48
C ARG A 150 -21.73 11.00 4.68
N ALA A 151 -20.73 11.46 3.91
CA ALA A 151 -19.35 11.00 4.03
C ALA A 151 -18.64 11.45 5.33
N ALA A 152 -18.90 12.69 5.80
CA ALA A 152 -18.17 13.28 6.92
C ALA A 152 -18.72 12.93 8.31
N ILE A 153 -20.04 12.69 8.42
CA ILE A 153 -20.72 12.47 9.71
C ILE A 153 -20.14 11.30 10.52
N PRO A 154 -19.87 10.10 9.96
CA PRO A 154 -19.36 8.98 10.74
C PRO A 154 -18.04 9.30 11.45
N ASP A 155 -17.11 9.96 10.75
CA ASP A 155 -15.83 10.39 11.29
C ASP A 155 -15.97 11.53 12.32
N ALA A 156 -16.91 12.46 12.10
CA ALA A 156 -17.23 13.51 13.06
C ALA A 156 -17.82 12.93 14.35
N ALA A 157 -18.74 11.98 14.24
CA ALA A 157 -19.37 11.27 15.36
C ALA A 157 -18.35 10.46 16.16
N ALA A 158 -17.41 9.79 15.49
CA ALA A 158 -16.34 9.04 16.13
C ALA A 158 -15.44 9.93 17.00
N LYS A 159 -15.12 11.16 16.55
CA LYS A 159 -14.39 12.17 17.34
C LYS A 159 -15.16 12.60 18.61
N MET A 160 -16.49 12.56 18.55
CA MET A 160 -17.39 12.80 19.67
C MET A 160 -17.65 11.56 20.53
N ARG A 161 -16.97 10.43 20.23
CA ARG A 161 -17.12 9.13 20.90
C ARG A 161 -18.51 8.50 20.75
N ILE A 162 -19.26 8.89 19.73
CA ILE A 162 -20.52 8.25 19.35
C ILE A 162 -20.18 7.10 18.40
N LYS A 163 -20.60 5.89 18.77
CA LYS A 163 -20.44 4.71 17.90
C LYS A 163 -21.41 4.82 16.73
N GLU A 164 -20.96 4.46 15.52
CA GLU A 164 -21.78 4.47 14.30
C GLU A 164 -23.07 3.65 14.45
N THR A 165 -23.02 2.49 15.10
CA THR A 165 -24.22 1.66 15.39
C THR A 165 -25.24 2.37 16.29
N ASN A 166 -24.79 3.33 17.09
CA ASN A 166 -25.60 4.13 18.00
C ASN A 166 -25.89 5.54 17.46
N LEU A 167 -25.49 5.86 16.23
CA LEU A 167 -25.58 7.20 15.66
C LEU A 167 -26.92 7.42 14.93
N LYS A 168 -27.55 8.57 15.17
CA LYS A 168 -28.62 9.13 14.33
C LYS A 168 -28.31 10.59 14.01
N TRP A 169 -28.66 11.01 12.80
CA TRP A 169 -28.50 12.40 12.39
C TRP A 169 -29.46 12.77 11.26
N VAL A 170 -29.75 14.06 11.14
CA VAL A 170 -30.44 14.66 10.00
C VAL A 170 -29.77 15.98 9.62
N GLY A 171 -29.85 16.33 8.34
CA GLY A 171 -29.35 17.57 7.77
C GLY A 171 -30.44 18.36 7.04
N ALA A 172 -30.23 19.67 6.88
CA ALA A 172 -31.05 20.53 6.02
C ALA A 172 -30.16 21.58 5.35
N PHE A 173 -30.22 21.69 4.02
CA PHE A 173 -29.43 22.65 3.24
C PHE A 173 -30.22 23.94 2.98
N HIS A 174 -29.61 25.09 3.28
CA HIS A 174 -30.17 26.43 3.08
C HIS A 174 -29.32 27.19 2.06
N GLN A 175 -29.92 27.55 0.93
CA GLN A 175 -29.27 28.27 -0.16
C GLN A 175 -29.35 29.79 0.06
N GLU A 176 -28.85 30.25 1.21
CA GLU A 176 -28.84 31.68 1.55
C GLU A 176 -27.75 32.44 0.78
N LYS A 177 -28.13 33.56 0.14
CA LYS A 177 -27.22 34.40 -0.65
C LYS A 177 -26.05 34.89 0.22
N GLY A 178 -24.82 34.79 -0.29
CA GLY A 178 -23.60 35.12 0.45
C GLY A 178 -23.02 33.98 1.30
N HIS A 179 -23.85 33.05 1.79
CA HIS A 179 -23.42 32.02 2.74
C HIS A 179 -24.29 30.75 2.71
N PRO A 180 -24.25 29.95 1.62
CA PRO A 180 -24.91 28.66 1.60
C PRO A 180 -24.41 27.80 2.76
N HIS A 181 -25.33 27.20 3.50
CA HIS A 181 -25.00 26.45 4.71
C HIS A 181 -25.94 25.28 4.97
N VAL A 182 -25.46 24.34 5.75
CA VAL A 182 -26.21 23.17 6.18
C VAL A 182 -26.35 23.16 7.69
N HIS A 183 -27.57 22.94 8.15
CA HIS A 183 -27.86 22.57 9.53
C HIS A 183 -27.76 21.07 9.70
N ILE A 184 -27.11 20.61 10.76
CA ILE A 184 -26.95 19.20 11.07
C ILE A 184 -27.36 18.98 12.52
N VAL A 185 -28.21 17.99 12.76
CA VAL A 185 -28.62 17.58 14.11
C VAL A 185 -28.26 16.12 14.30
N MET A 186 -27.56 15.79 15.38
CA MET A 186 -27.00 14.46 15.64
C MET A 186 -27.20 14.04 17.10
N TRP A 187 -27.57 12.77 17.33
CA TRP A 187 -27.80 12.22 18.66
C TRP A 187 -27.50 10.71 18.73
N GLU A 188 -27.50 10.16 19.94
CA GLU A 188 -27.36 8.72 20.17
C GLU A 188 -28.72 8.01 20.14
N LYS A 189 -28.88 6.88 19.45
CA LYS A 189 -30.10 6.06 19.52
C LYS A 189 -30.41 5.68 20.98
N ASN A 190 -29.38 5.16 21.67
CA ASN A 190 -29.41 4.85 23.08
C ASN A 190 -28.47 5.81 23.83
N PRO A 191 -28.99 6.78 24.61
CA PRO A 191 -28.16 7.76 25.32
C PRO A 191 -27.16 7.13 26.30
N VAL A 192 -25.87 7.21 25.98
CA VAL A 192 -24.76 6.82 26.88
C VAL A 192 -24.03 8.05 27.39
N ILE A 193 -23.86 9.07 26.54
CA ILE A 193 -23.19 10.33 26.88
C ILE A 193 -24.14 11.19 27.72
N ARG A 194 -23.82 11.32 29.01
CA ARG A 194 -24.61 12.11 29.98
C ARG A 194 -24.12 13.55 30.15
N ARG A 195 -22.88 13.85 29.71
CA ARG A 195 -22.27 15.18 29.82
C ARG A 195 -21.66 15.58 28.48
N GLY A 196 -22.14 16.68 27.92
CA GLY A 196 -21.63 17.24 26.68
C GLY A 196 -20.43 18.11 26.99
N VAL A 197 -19.32 17.89 26.29
CA VAL A 197 -18.11 18.72 26.41
C VAL A 197 -17.69 19.14 25.00
N VAL A 198 -17.71 20.44 24.76
CA VAL A 198 -17.20 21.06 23.53
C VAL A 198 -15.99 21.89 23.93
N HIS A 199 -14.80 21.38 23.65
CA HIS A 199 -13.56 22.13 23.79
C HIS A 199 -13.02 22.48 22.41
N GLU A 200 -12.20 23.54 22.32
CA GLU A 200 -11.75 24.13 21.05
C GLU A 200 -11.12 23.10 20.10
N LYS A 201 -10.24 22.23 20.63
CA LYS A 201 -9.61 21.17 19.83
C LYS A 201 -10.61 20.20 19.20
N LEU A 202 -11.69 19.84 19.91
CA LEU A 202 -12.73 18.98 19.36
C LEU A 202 -13.49 19.68 18.22
N LEU A 203 -13.76 20.99 18.36
CA LEU A 203 -14.38 21.78 17.29
C LEU A 203 -13.48 21.84 16.05
N GLU A 204 -12.19 22.10 16.24
CA GLU A 204 -11.19 22.12 15.16
C GLU A 204 -11.07 20.76 14.47
N ASP A 205 -11.05 19.67 15.24
CA ASP A 205 -10.99 18.32 14.70
C ASP A 205 -12.25 18.00 13.89
N ILE A 206 -13.45 18.32 14.37
CA ILE A 206 -14.70 18.08 13.63
C ILE A 206 -14.76 18.97 12.38
N LYS A 207 -14.44 20.26 12.49
CA LYS A 207 -14.35 21.19 11.35
C LYS A 207 -13.40 20.64 10.28
N ARG A 208 -12.23 20.14 10.69
CA ARG A 208 -11.24 19.54 9.79
C ARG A 208 -11.77 18.29 9.08
N THR A 209 -12.63 17.49 9.72
CA THR A 209 -13.30 16.34 9.05
C THR A 209 -14.16 16.85 7.90
N PHE A 210 -15.05 17.80 8.16
CA PHE A 210 -15.91 18.36 7.12
C PHE A 210 -15.10 19.01 6.01
N CYS A 211 -14.12 19.86 6.33
CA CYS A 211 -13.26 20.47 5.32
C CYS A 211 -12.47 19.44 4.49
N ARG A 212 -12.08 18.29 5.07
CA ARG A 212 -11.37 17.26 4.32
C ARG A 212 -12.24 16.70 3.19
N GLU A 213 -13.51 16.43 3.47
CA GLU A 213 -14.47 15.97 2.46
C GLU A 213 -14.84 17.11 1.49
N MET A 214 -15.04 18.33 2.02
CA MET A 214 -15.47 19.47 1.21
C MET A 214 -14.47 19.85 0.12
N PHE A 215 -13.18 19.80 0.45
CA PHE A 215 -12.09 20.15 -0.44
C PHE A 215 -11.39 18.90 -1.01
N ALA A 216 -12.03 17.73 -1.03
CA ALA A 216 -11.38 16.45 -1.36
C ALA A 216 -10.61 16.48 -2.70
N GLU A 217 -11.23 17.02 -3.74
CA GLU A 217 -10.63 17.14 -5.09
C GLU A 217 -9.39 18.04 -5.08
N GLU A 218 -9.49 19.23 -4.49
CA GLU A 218 -8.34 20.15 -4.37
C GLU A 218 -7.23 19.58 -3.49
N ARG A 219 -7.60 18.90 -2.41
CA ARG A 219 -6.66 18.25 -1.52
C ARG A 219 -5.94 17.10 -2.22
N MET A 220 -6.55 16.42 -3.18
CA MET A 220 -5.88 15.43 -4.01
C MET A 220 -4.76 16.07 -4.82
N LEU A 221 -5.05 17.17 -5.54
CA LEU A 221 -4.06 17.91 -6.34
C LEU A 221 -2.94 18.49 -5.46
N LEU A 222 -3.28 19.11 -4.33
CA LEU A 222 -2.29 19.66 -3.39
C LEU A 222 -1.43 18.56 -2.77
N ASN A 223 -1.98 17.38 -2.47
CA ASN A 223 -1.20 16.24 -1.99
C ASN A 223 -0.27 15.66 -3.07
N GLN A 224 -0.70 15.65 -4.33
CA GLN A 224 0.15 15.27 -5.46
C GLN A 224 1.31 16.24 -5.60
N GLU A 225 1.06 17.56 -5.61
CA GLU A 225 2.12 18.58 -5.67
C GLU A 225 3.08 18.47 -4.48
N LYS A 226 2.54 18.36 -3.25
CA LYS A 226 3.33 18.14 -2.03
C LYS A 226 4.22 16.89 -2.15
N THR A 227 3.69 15.80 -2.71
CA THR A 227 4.44 14.55 -2.86
C THR A 227 5.50 14.64 -3.95
N SER A 228 5.17 15.21 -5.10
CA SER A 228 6.11 15.41 -6.21
C SER A 228 7.28 16.30 -5.81
N MET A 229 7.03 17.42 -5.12
CA MET A 229 8.10 18.31 -4.65
C MET A 229 8.97 17.65 -3.59
N ARG A 230 8.38 16.85 -2.68
CA ARG A 230 9.14 16.07 -1.69
C ARG A 230 10.06 15.04 -2.35
N GLU A 231 9.56 14.29 -3.34
CA GLU A 231 10.39 13.30 -4.05
C GLU A 231 11.45 13.98 -4.93
N LEU A 232 11.15 15.13 -5.56
CA LEU A 232 12.13 15.92 -6.29
C LEU A 232 13.29 16.34 -5.38
N MET A 233 13.00 16.95 -4.23
CA MET A 233 14.03 17.35 -3.26
C MET A 233 14.81 16.13 -2.74
N ARG A 234 14.11 15.02 -2.45
CA ARG A 234 14.77 13.78 -2.03
C ARG A 234 15.76 13.26 -3.08
N ASN A 235 15.38 13.27 -4.36
CA ASN A 235 16.26 12.82 -5.45
C ASN A 235 17.42 13.79 -5.68
N LEU A 236 17.17 15.10 -5.71
CA LEU A 236 18.21 16.13 -5.82
C LEU A 236 19.25 15.99 -4.70
N SER A 237 18.82 15.79 -3.45
CA SER A 237 19.75 15.53 -2.34
C SER A 237 20.54 14.24 -2.54
N LYS A 238 19.93 13.19 -3.08
CA LYS A 238 20.59 11.91 -3.33
C LYS A 238 21.68 12.04 -4.40
N ASP A 239 21.38 12.74 -5.48
CA ASP A 239 22.32 12.92 -6.59
C ASP A 239 23.50 13.79 -6.14
N GLU A 240 23.23 14.92 -5.48
CA GLU A 240 24.28 15.81 -4.95
C GLU A 240 25.20 15.10 -3.93
N LEU A 241 24.62 14.32 -3.01
CA LEU A 241 25.39 13.54 -2.03
C LEU A 241 26.17 12.39 -2.69
N GLY A 242 25.62 11.79 -3.75
CA GLY A 242 26.29 10.78 -4.56
C GLY A 242 27.56 11.33 -5.20
N ASP A 243 27.45 12.48 -5.86
CA ASP A 243 28.58 13.18 -6.49
C ASP A 243 29.68 13.52 -5.47
N VAL A 244 29.31 14.05 -4.30
CA VAL A 244 30.27 14.37 -3.24
C VAL A 244 30.97 13.12 -2.71
N VAL A 245 30.24 12.03 -2.48
CA VAL A 245 30.83 10.75 -2.04
C VAL A 245 31.81 10.22 -3.09
N GLN A 246 31.52 10.39 -4.37
CA GLN A 246 32.44 10.00 -5.45
C GLN A 246 33.73 10.83 -5.39
N ILE A 247 33.64 12.15 -5.31
CA ILE A 247 34.81 13.04 -5.20
C ILE A 247 35.65 12.69 -3.97
N MET A 248 35.02 12.45 -2.81
CA MET A 248 35.72 12.04 -1.59
C MET A 248 36.56 10.77 -1.78
N ARG A 249 36.06 9.80 -2.55
CA ARG A 249 36.80 8.58 -2.86
C ARG A 249 37.96 8.84 -3.81
N GLU A 250 37.73 9.63 -4.86
CA GLU A 250 38.78 10.00 -5.82
C GLU A 250 39.93 10.74 -5.12
N VAL A 251 39.62 11.69 -4.23
CA VAL A 251 40.61 12.40 -3.40
C VAL A 251 41.39 11.43 -2.51
N ARG A 252 40.70 10.49 -1.84
CA ARG A 252 41.35 9.51 -0.96
C ARG A 252 42.32 8.60 -1.73
N GLU A 253 41.94 8.15 -2.92
CA GLU A 253 42.83 7.33 -3.77
C GLU A 253 44.03 8.14 -4.29
N LEU A 254 43.83 9.39 -4.74
CA LEU A 254 44.93 10.27 -5.13
C LEU A 254 45.91 10.53 -3.97
N GLN A 255 45.39 10.78 -2.76
CA GLN A 255 46.23 10.96 -1.56
C GLN A 255 47.02 9.69 -1.24
N LYS A 256 46.41 8.51 -1.38
CA LYS A 256 47.10 7.22 -1.16
C LYS A 256 48.24 7.02 -2.16
N ASP A 257 48.02 7.34 -3.44
CA ASP A 257 49.03 7.26 -4.49
C ASP A 257 50.21 8.21 -4.22
N VAL A 258 49.90 9.48 -3.92
CA VAL A 258 50.92 10.49 -3.57
C VAL A 258 51.70 10.08 -2.30
N ASN A 259 51.02 9.56 -1.28
CA ASN A 259 51.69 9.09 -0.06
C ASN A 259 52.60 7.89 -0.33
N LEU A 260 52.21 6.96 -1.22
CA LEU A 260 53.05 5.83 -1.61
C LEU A 260 54.29 6.29 -2.38
N GLU A 261 54.15 7.25 -3.30
CA GLU A 261 55.27 7.83 -4.04
C GLU A 261 56.21 8.61 -3.12
N LEU A 262 55.70 9.52 -2.28
CA LEU A 262 56.52 10.31 -1.35
C LEU A 262 57.27 9.44 -0.33
N ASN A 263 56.63 8.37 0.18
CA ASN A 263 57.28 7.38 1.04
C ASN A 263 58.40 6.61 0.33
N SER A 264 58.31 6.43 -1.00
CA SER A 264 59.36 5.76 -1.77
C SER A 264 60.57 6.65 -2.08
N ILE A 265 60.43 7.98 -1.92
CA ILE A 265 61.48 8.98 -2.25
C ILE A 265 61.99 9.74 -1.00
N GLY A 266 61.44 9.44 0.20
CA GLY A 266 61.96 9.94 1.48
C GLY A 266 61.67 11.42 1.80
N ILE A 267 60.67 12.02 1.16
CA ILE A 267 60.31 13.45 1.34
C ILE A 267 59.17 13.60 2.36
N PRO A 268 59.31 14.39 3.44
CA PRO A 268 58.20 14.75 4.33
C PRO A 268 57.24 15.76 3.66
N GLN A 269 55.95 15.57 3.94
CA GLN A 269 54.77 16.17 3.29
C GLN A 269 54.83 17.67 2.89
N SER A 270 54.38 17.94 1.66
CA SER A 270 53.89 19.21 1.12
C SER A 270 53.15 18.88 -0.19
N SER A 271 51.99 19.40 -0.60
CA SER A 271 50.96 20.27 -0.03
C SER A 271 49.68 20.04 -0.86
N ILE A 272 48.51 20.19 -0.22
CA ILE A 272 47.17 20.54 -0.76
C ILE A 272 46.82 19.97 -2.17
N PRO A 273 45.93 18.95 -2.25
CA PRO A 273 45.39 18.45 -3.51
C PRO A 273 44.73 19.58 -4.34
N PRO A 274 44.70 19.48 -5.69
CA PRO A 274 43.98 20.45 -6.52
C PRO A 274 42.52 20.56 -6.09
N LYS A 275 41.95 21.78 -6.18
CA LYS A 275 40.56 22.07 -5.77
C LYS A 275 39.59 21.35 -6.73
N LEU A 276 39.28 20.10 -6.42
CA LEU A 276 38.27 19.28 -7.11
C LEU A 276 36.84 19.62 -6.65
N TYR A 277 36.71 20.43 -5.59
CA TYR A 277 35.45 20.84 -4.98
C TYR A 277 35.03 22.24 -5.43
N SER A 278 33.74 22.44 -5.68
CA SER A 278 33.13 23.73 -5.37
C SER A 278 33.09 23.93 -3.84
N ASP A 279 33.14 25.17 -3.35
CA ASP A 279 33.13 25.48 -1.90
C ASP A 279 31.99 24.77 -1.14
N ARG A 280 30.84 24.60 -1.81
CA ARG A 280 29.68 23.86 -1.29
C ARG A 280 29.93 22.35 -1.17
N GLN A 281 30.53 21.73 -2.18
CA GLN A 281 30.83 20.30 -2.14
C GLN A 281 31.90 19.97 -1.08
N GLU A 282 32.84 20.89 -0.84
CA GLU A 282 33.84 20.77 0.22
C GLU A 282 33.20 20.78 1.62
N GLU A 283 32.26 21.69 1.85
CA GLU A 283 31.49 21.76 3.09
C GLU A 283 30.65 20.49 3.31
N ILE A 284 29.96 20.00 2.26
CA ILE A 284 29.20 18.75 2.34
C ILE A 284 30.13 17.56 2.60
N ALA A 285 31.28 17.47 1.93
CA ALA A 285 32.26 16.41 2.14
C ALA A 285 32.78 16.39 3.59
N THR A 286 33.05 17.57 4.15
CA THR A 286 33.50 17.73 5.53
C THR A 286 32.45 17.22 6.52
N ARG A 287 31.19 17.61 6.33
CA ARG A 287 30.06 17.13 7.15
C ARG A 287 29.84 15.63 7.03
N ILE A 288 29.91 15.08 5.81
CA ILE A 288 29.82 13.64 5.57
C ILE A 288 30.95 12.92 6.32
N GLN A 289 32.18 13.42 6.25
CA GLN A 289 33.33 12.83 6.93
C GLN A 289 33.17 12.87 8.46
N GLN A 290 32.71 13.99 9.03
CA GLN A 290 32.42 14.10 10.46
C GLN A 290 31.36 13.11 10.92
N ILE A 291 30.24 13.00 10.19
CA ILE A 291 29.19 12.01 10.47
C ILE A 291 29.79 10.61 10.39
N SER A 292 30.55 10.34 9.32
CA SER A 292 31.22 9.07 9.09
C SER A 292 32.05 8.66 10.31
N ASP A 293 32.90 9.55 10.83
CA ASP A 293 33.76 9.27 11.98
C ASP A 293 32.98 9.00 13.28
N LEU A 294 31.77 9.57 13.41
CA LEU A 294 30.86 9.33 14.55
C LEU A 294 30.03 8.04 14.43
N LEU A 295 29.95 7.41 13.25
CA LEU A 295 29.12 6.23 13.04
C LEU A 295 29.67 5.00 13.79
N PRO A 296 28.79 4.18 14.41
CA PRO A 296 29.19 2.91 15.00
C PRO A 296 29.64 1.91 13.93
N ASP A 297 30.58 1.03 14.28
CA ASP A 297 31.15 0.04 13.35
C ASP A 297 30.13 -1.02 12.86
N ARG A 298 29.10 -1.30 13.66
CA ARG A 298 28.07 -2.31 13.37
C ARG A 298 26.69 -1.78 13.75
N GLY A 299 25.67 -2.14 12.97
CA GLY A 299 24.28 -1.80 13.28
C GLY A 299 23.41 -1.62 12.05
N ARG A 300 22.11 -1.35 12.28
CA ARG A 300 21.16 -1.05 11.20
C ARG A 300 21.34 0.39 10.73
N ILE A 301 21.46 0.59 9.41
CA ILE A 301 21.55 1.91 8.77
C ILE A 301 20.16 2.54 8.68
N ALA A 302 19.65 3.05 9.79
CA ALA A 302 18.35 3.69 9.85
C ALA A 302 18.37 4.89 10.80
N PHE A 303 18.06 6.08 10.27
CA PHE A 303 18.16 7.35 10.98
C PHE A 303 17.45 7.34 12.34
N LYS A 304 16.25 6.77 12.40
CA LYS A 304 15.45 6.65 13.64
C LYS A 304 16.20 5.96 14.80
N PHE A 305 17.11 5.04 14.49
CA PHE A 305 17.85 4.25 15.48
C PHE A 305 19.28 4.75 15.73
N MET A 306 19.68 5.87 15.12
CA MET A 306 21.00 6.46 15.38
C MET A 306 21.08 7.08 16.78
N PRO A 307 22.28 7.11 17.41
CA PRO A 307 22.53 7.87 18.64
C PRO A 307 22.21 9.36 18.48
N ASP A 308 21.86 10.05 19.57
CA ASP A 308 21.38 11.44 19.51
C ASP A 308 22.43 12.42 19.00
N ASN A 309 23.70 12.22 19.33
CA ASN A 309 24.80 13.01 18.78
C ASN A 309 24.92 12.83 17.26
N VAL A 310 24.78 11.60 16.75
CA VAL A 310 24.81 11.29 15.32
C VAL A 310 23.58 11.86 14.61
N LYS A 311 22.38 11.74 15.21
CA LYS A 311 21.15 12.32 14.66
C LYS A 311 21.25 13.82 14.49
N LYS A 312 21.81 14.52 15.48
CA LYS A 312 22.00 15.97 15.44
C LYS A 312 22.85 16.38 14.23
N GLU A 313 24.03 15.78 14.06
CA GLU A 313 24.91 16.09 12.91
C GLU A 313 24.27 15.78 11.55
N ILE A 314 23.52 14.68 11.47
CA ILE A 314 22.78 14.31 10.26
C ILE A 314 21.66 15.31 9.96
N SER A 315 20.89 15.73 10.97
CA SER A 315 19.81 16.72 10.82
C SER A 315 20.36 18.08 10.41
N GLU A 316 21.43 18.56 11.04
CA GLU A 316 22.09 19.82 10.68
C GLU A 316 22.60 19.80 9.23
N THR A 317 23.18 18.68 8.80
CA THR A 317 23.62 18.49 7.41
C THR A 317 22.44 18.43 6.44
N SER A 318 21.35 17.78 6.83
CA SER A 318 20.11 17.73 6.02
C SER A 318 19.51 19.12 5.84
N SER A 319 19.44 19.88 6.93
CA SER A 319 18.99 21.27 6.93
C SER A 319 19.88 22.16 6.06
N TYR A 320 21.21 22.00 6.13
CA TYR A 320 22.15 22.72 5.26
C TYR A 320 21.88 22.46 3.77
N ILE A 321 21.64 21.20 3.39
CA ILE A 321 21.33 20.82 2.00
C ILE A 321 19.99 21.42 1.56
N LEU A 322 18.94 21.25 2.37
CA LEU A 322 17.58 21.71 2.03
C LEU A 322 17.44 23.24 1.96
N ASN A 323 18.30 23.99 2.64
CA ASN A 323 18.29 25.45 2.62
C ASN A 323 19.10 26.06 1.46
N SER A 324 19.70 25.23 0.61
CA SER A 324 20.49 25.74 -0.52
C SER A 324 19.61 26.27 -1.67
N PRO A 325 20.14 27.17 -2.51
CA PRO A 325 19.37 27.81 -3.58
C PRO A 325 18.69 26.85 -4.55
N SER A 326 19.29 25.69 -4.82
CA SER A 326 18.74 24.68 -5.73
C SER A 326 17.42 24.06 -5.24
N PHE A 327 17.10 24.20 -3.95
CA PHE A 327 15.89 23.66 -3.35
C PHE A 327 14.81 24.72 -3.10
N HIS A 328 15.11 26.02 -3.28
CA HIS A 328 14.22 27.12 -2.90
C HIS A 328 12.86 27.06 -3.61
N GLU A 329 12.85 26.82 -4.93
CA GLU A 329 11.60 26.71 -5.70
C GLU A 329 10.75 25.52 -5.24
N ALA A 330 11.36 24.33 -5.16
CA ALA A 330 10.68 23.11 -4.75
C ALA A 330 10.15 23.21 -3.30
N MET A 331 10.94 23.79 -2.39
CA MET A 331 10.54 24.05 -1.00
C MET A 331 9.42 25.08 -0.91
N SER A 332 9.46 26.14 -1.72
CA SER A 332 8.41 27.15 -1.79
C SER A 332 7.09 26.54 -2.23
N ARG A 333 7.09 25.74 -3.30
CA ARG A 333 5.89 25.03 -3.80
C ARG A 333 5.38 24.00 -2.78
N TYR A 334 6.29 23.26 -2.14
CA TYR A 334 5.96 22.32 -1.06
C TYR A 334 5.25 23.02 0.11
N ASN A 335 5.81 24.13 0.60
CA ASN A 335 5.25 24.92 1.69
C ASN A 335 3.93 25.59 1.29
N SER A 336 3.81 26.07 0.04
CA SER A 336 2.58 26.63 -0.51
C SER A 336 1.46 25.59 -0.54
N ALA A 337 1.75 24.36 -0.98
CA ALA A 337 0.77 23.27 -0.98
C ALA A 337 0.29 22.94 0.45
N VAL A 338 1.23 22.83 1.42
CA VAL A 338 0.91 22.61 2.83
C VAL A 338 0.06 23.74 3.41
N GLU A 339 0.42 24.99 3.12
CA GLU A 339 -0.32 26.17 3.56
C GLU A 339 -1.76 26.20 3.02
N LYS A 340 -1.92 26.03 1.71
CA LYS A 340 -3.25 25.97 1.06
C LYS A 340 -4.14 24.90 1.70
N MET A 341 -3.58 23.73 2.01
CA MET A 341 -4.31 22.65 2.69
C MET A 341 -4.74 22.98 4.12
N VAL A 342 -4.01 23.86 4.84
CA VAL A 342 -4.35 24.29 6.20
C VAL A 342 -5.35 25.43 6.19
N ARG A 343 -5.18 26.39 5.26
CA ARG A 343 -6.08 27.53 5.06
C ARG A 343 -7.54 27.11 4.76
N GLN A 344 -7.75 25.89 4.28
CA GLN A 344 -9.08 25.29 4.11
C GLN A 344 -9.88 25.15 5.43
N TYR A 345 -9.23 25.05 6.59
CA TYR A 345 -9.92 24.88 7.88
C TYR A 345 -9.42 25.80 9.01
N SER A 346 -8.22 26.38 8.91
CA SER A 346 -7.69 27.34 9.90
C SER A 346 -7.04 28.55 9.23
N THR A 347 -7.31 29.73 9.77
CA THR A 347 -6.67 31.01 9.39
C THR A 347 -5.62 31.45 10.41
N LYS A 348 -5.44 30.69 11.51
CA LYS A 348 -4.45 30.97 12.54
C LYS A 348 -3.05 30.73 11.96
N GLU A 349 -2.20 31.76 12.01
CA GLU A 349 -0.84 31.65 11.49
C GLU A 349 -0.03 30.59 12.26
N GLU A 350 -0.29 30.40 13.55
CA GLU A 350 0.32 29.34 14.37
C GLU A 350 0.07 27.93 13.79
N ASP A 351 -1.15 27.64 13.33
CA ASP A 351 -1.50 26.33 12.74
C ASP A 351 -0.79 26.10 11.41
N ILE A 352 -0.66 27.17 10.61
CA ILE A 352 0.03 27.15 9.32
C ILE A 352 1.52 26.88 9.54
N GLN A 353 2.15 27.62 10.45
CA GLN A 353 3.56 27.44 10.78
C GLN A 353 3.83 26.06 11.36
N LYS A 354 2.97 25.57 12.26
CA LYS A 354 3.06 24.22 12.81
C LYS A 354 2.95 23.14 11.72
N ALA A 355 2.05 23.30 10.77
CA ALA A 355 1.91 22.36 9.65
C ALA A 355 3.13 22.38 8.72
N LYS A 356 3.66 23.57 8.39
CA LYS A 356 4.90 23.72 7.63
C LYS A 356 6.09 23.10 8.37
N ALA A 357 6.22 23.33 9.67
CA ALA A 357 7.27 22.73 10.50
C ALA A 357 7.19 21.19 10.51
N ASN A 358 5.99 20.62 10.70
CA ASN A 358 5.81 19.16 10.62
C ASN A 358 6.13 18.61 9.23
N ALA A 359 5.75 19.33 8.17
CA ALA A 359 6.03 18.95 6.80
C ALA A 359 7.53 19.04 6.46
N TYR A 360 8.22 20.05 7.00
CA TYR A 360 9.68 20.18 6.91
C TYR A 360 10.35 19.04 7.66
N GLN A 361 9.91 18.70 8.88
CA GLN A 361 10.49 17.60 9.65
C GLN A 361 10.36 16.24 8.94
N ASP A 362 9.23 15.96 8.28
CA ASP A 362 9.09 14.73 7.47
C ASP A 362 10.09 14.71 6.30
N LEU A 363 10.25 15.83 5.61
CA LEU A 363 11.21 15.97 4.51
C LEU A 363 12.65 15.84 5.02
N GLU A 364 13.00 16.55 6.09
CA GLU A 364 14.31 16.48 6.74
C GLU A 364 14.64 15.05 7.13
N ASN A 365 13.73 14.33 7.81
CA ASN A 365 13.95 12.92 8.19
C ASN A 365 14.26 12.01 6.98
N ARG A 366 13.67 12.29 5.81
CA ARG A 366 13.92 11.54 4.57
C ARG A 366 15.29 11.87 4.00
N VAL A 367 15.67 13.14 3.98
CA VAL A 367 17.00 13.59 3.54
C VAL A 367 18.08 13.10 4.52
N SER A 368 17.80 13.09 5.83
CA SER A 368 18.67 12.53 6.87
C SER A 368 18.99 11.07 6.65
N GLN A 369 18.04 10.27 6.17
CA GLN A 369 18.32 8.89 5.78
C GLN A 369 19.28 8.79 4.59
N ILE A 370 19.25 9.75 3.66
CA ILE A 370 20.16 9.82 2.51
C ILE A 370 21.55 10.30 2.96
N VAL A 371 21.63 11.32 3.81
CA VAL A 371 22.88 11.80 4.42
C VAL A 371 23.56 10.67 5.19
N LEU A 372 22.81 9.91 6.00
CA LEU A 372 23.32 8.73 6.69
C LEU A 372 23.88 7.70 5.70
N GLN A 373 23.16 7.45 4.61
CA GLN A 373 23.63 6.55 3.56
C GLN A 373 24.93 7.07 2.93
N ALA A 374 25.02 8.36 2.62
CA ALA A 374 26.22 8.98 2.07
C ALA A 374 27.44 8.83 3.00
N ALA A 375 27.26 9.07 4.30
CA ALA A 375 28.31 8.87 5.30
C ALA A 375 28.81 7.42 5.35
N VAL A 376 27.89 6.44 5.41
CA VAL A 376 28.26 5.01 5.36
C VAL A 376 28.97 4.65 4.05
N GLU A 377 28.46 5.17 2.93
CA GLU A 377 29.01 4.92 1.60
C GLU A 377 30.41 5.54 1.43
N SER A 378 30.68 6.68 2.04
CA SER A 378 31.99 7.35 2.01
C SER A 378 33.13 6.51 2.63
N LYS A 379 32.83 5.63 3.60
CA LYS A 379 33.83 4.71 4.21
C LYS A 379 34.20 3.54 3.30
N LYS A 380 33.33 3.19 2.35
CA LYS A 380 33.50 1.96 1.57
C LYS A 380 34.42 2.24 0.39
N ASN A 381 35.46 1.43 0.23
CA ASN A 381 36.30 1.49 -0.96
C ASN A 381 35.62 0.75 -2.12
N VAL A 382 35.82 1.25 -3.34
CA VAL A 382 35.44 0.56 -4.57
C VAL A 382 36.68 -0.21 -5.00
N TYR A 383 36.62 -1.54 -4.97
CA TYR A 383 37.80 -2.38 -5.23
C TYR A 383 37.90 -2.87 -6.68
N LEU A 384 36.87 -2.63 -7.49
CA LEU A 384 36.72 -3.20 -8.82
C LEU A 384 36.16 -2.16 -9.78
N HIS A 385 36.88 -1.98 -10.89
CA HIS A 385 36.52 -1.07 -11.97
C HIS A 385 36.36 -1.84 -13.28
N VAL A 386 35.45 -1.37 -14.13
CA VAL A 386 35.26 -1.93 -15.47
C VAL A 386 36.42 -1.52 -16.35
N VAL A 387 37.11 -2.50 -16.95
CA VAL A 387 38.17 -2.28 -17.94
C VAL A 387 37.51 -2.13 -19.32
N PRO A 388 37.60 -0.96 -19.99
CA PRO A 388 36.86 -0.69 -21.22
C PRO A 388 37.09 -1.72 -22.34
N GLU A 389 38.34 -2.15 -22.55
CA GLU A 389 38.67 -3.13 -23.59
C GLU A 389 38.06 -4.52 -23.31
N ARG A 390 38.11 -4.97 -22.05
CA ARG A 390 37.47 -6.25 -21.68
C ARG A 390 35.96 -6.15 -21.75
N ALA A 391 35.39 -4.99 -21.40
CA ALA A 391 33.96 -4.75 -21.54
C ALA A 391 33.54 -4.86 -23.01
N ARG A 392 34.39 -4.41 -23.95
CA ARG A 392 34.15 -4.59 -25.38
C ARG A 392 34.08 -6.05 -25.80
N GLU A 393 35.11 -6.81 -25.44
CA GLU A 393 35.17 -8.25 -25.70
C GLU A 393 33.96 -8.98 -25.09
N VAL A 394 33.55 -8.60 -23.87
CA VAL A 394 32.35 -9.17 -23.23
C VAL A 394 31.09 -8.96 -24.05
N ILE A 395 30.86 -7.74 -24.55
CA ILE A 395 29.67 -7.43 -25.35
C ILE A 395 29.69 -8.20 -26.67
N GLU A 396 30.84 -8.32 -27.32
CA GLU A 396 31.00 -9.11 -28.55
C GLU A 396 30.75 -10.61 -28.33
N HIS A 397 31.28 -11.18 -27.25
CA HIS A 397 31.01 -12.58 -26.91
C HIS A 397 29.55 -12.81 -26.55
N PHE A 398 28.96 -11.90 -25.78
CA PHE A 398 27.59 -12.03 -25.29
C PHE A 398 26.57 -11.80 -26.42
N SER A 399 26.85 -10.90 -27.38
CA SER A 399 26.02 -10.71 -28.57
C SER A 399 25.98 -11.97 -29.44
N ASN A 400 26.98 -12.84 -29.36
CA ASN A 400 27.03 -14.12 -30.06
C ASN A 400 26.66 -15.34 -29.20
N ALA A 401 26.23 -15.14 -27.95
CA ALA A 401 25.89 -16.22 -27.03
C ALA A 401 24.78 -17.13 -27.59
N MET A 402 24.90 -18.44 -27.38
CA MET A 402 23.90 -19.44 -27.81
C MET A 402 23.53 -20.43 -26.71
N GLY A 403 24.32 -20.52 -25.63
CA GLY A 403 24.01 -21.38 -24.50
C GLY A 403 22.78 -20.91 -23.74
N ARG A 404 22.10 -21.86 -23.07
CA ARG A 404 20.90 -21.63 -22.28
C ARG A 404 21.00 -22.33 -20.92
N PRO A 405 20.41 -21.75 -19.85
CA PRO A 405 20.27 -22.43 -18.57
C PRO A 405 19.29 -23.61 -18.68
N ASN A 406 19.43 -24.58 -17.77
CA ASN A 406 18.48 -25.69 -17.66
C ASN A 406 17.13 -25.19 -17.08
N ASP A 407 16.05 -25.35 -17.85
CA ASP A 407 14.71 -24.84 -17.53
C ASP A 407 13.82 -25.89 -16.83
N ASN A 408 14.39 -26.60 -15.85
CA ASN A 408 13.67 -27.57 -15.01
C ASN A 408 13.30 -26.98 -13.63
N PHE A 409 13.14 -25.66 -13.54
CA PHE A 409 12.80 -24.97 -12.28
C PHE A 409 11.47 -25.46 -11.70
N ALA A 410 10.41 -25.48 -12.52
CA ALA A 410 9.10 -25.94 -12.10
C ALA A 410 9.13 -27.40 -11.64
N GLU A 411 9.83 -28.27 -12.38
CA GLU A 411 9.97 -29.69 -12.06
C GLU A 411 10.59 -29.89 -10.68
N ARG A 412 11.71 -29.22 -10.39
CA ARG A 412 12.39 -29.32 -9.08
C ARG A 412 11.51 -28.83 -7.94
N VAL A 413 10.87 -27.67 -8.10
CA VAL A 413 10.01 -27.09 -7.05
C VAL A 413 8.83 -28.02 -6.75
N ILE A 414 8.19 -28.57 -7.79
CA ILE A 414 7.08 -29.53 -7.64
C ILE A 414 7.58 -30.82 -6.99
N ALA A 415 8.70 -31.40 -7.47
CA ALA A 415 9.25 -32.62 -6.90
C ALA A 415 9.53 -32.46 -5.40
N ASN A 416 10.22 -31.38 -5.00
CA ASN A 416 10.52 -31.08 -3.60
C ASN A 416 9.25 -30.82 -2.76
N SER A 417 8.24 -30.19 -3.36
CA SER A 417 6.94 -29.92 -2.73
C SER A 417 6.18 -31.21 -2.42
N PHE A 418 6.10 -32.14 -3.37
CA PHE A 418 5.42 -33.42 -3.18
C PHE A 418 6.23 -34.41 -2.33
N ARG A 419 7.56 -34.32 -2.36
CA ARG A 419 8.44 -35.07 -1.45
C ARG A 419 8.17 -34.66 -0.01
N SER A 420 7.96 -33.37 0.23
CA SER A 420 7.54 -32.83 1.53
C SER A 420 6.15 -33.31 1.97
N LEU A 421 5.18 -33.40 1.05
CA LEU A 421 3.84 -33.96 1.36
C LEU A 421 3.92 -35.44 1.75
N ARG A 422 4.71 -36.22 1.02
CA ARG A 422 4.98 -37.64 1.31
C ARG A 422 5.61 -37.80 2.69
N ASP A 423 6.65 -37.04 2.98
CA ASP A 423 7.39 -37.11 4.24
C ASP A 423 6.54 -36.63 5.44
N LEU A 424 5.48 -35.84 5.18
CA LEU A 424 4.47 -35.47 6.18
C LEU A 424 3.38 -36.54 6.39
N GLY A 425 3.44 -37.67 5.67
CA GLY A 425 2.52 -38.80 5.81
C GLY A 425 1.30 -38.77 4.89
N ILE A 426 1.30 -37.94 3.84
CA ILE A 426 0.21 -37.88 2.86
C ILE A 426 0.45 -38.93 1.78
N ASN A 427 -0.46 -39.88 1.63
CA ASN A 427 -0.34 -40.97 0.66
C ASN A 427 -0.51 -40.48 -0.81
N LEU A 428 -0.12 -41.35 -1.75
CA LEU A 428 -0.13 -41.05 -3.18
C LEU A 428 -1.52 -40.62 -3.69
N ASP A 429 -2.60 -41.28 -3.28
CA ASP A 429 -3.96 -40.93 -3.71
C ASP A 429 -4.36 -39.51 -3.29
N LYS A 430 -4.06 -39.14 -2.03
CA LYS A 430 -4.29 -37.79 -1.53
C LYS A 430 -3.37 -36.78 -2.23
N GLN A 431 -2.12 -37.13 -2.51
CA GLN A 431 -1.21 -36.27 -3.28
C GLN A 431 -1.75 -36.02 -4.69
N MET A 432 -2.26 -37.05 -5.38
CA MET A 432 -2.88 -36.90 -6.70
C MET A 432 -4.12 -36.01 -6.67
N HIS A 433 -4.94 -36.12 -5.62
CA HIS A 433 -6.06 -35.21 -5.38
C HIS A 433 -5.60 -33.76 -5.16
N ILE A 434 -4.57 -33.55 -4.33
CA ILE A 434 -3.96 -32.24 -4.09
C ILE A 434 -3.42 -31.65 -5.39
N LEU A 435 -2.71 -32.44 -6.20
CA LEU A 435 -2.19 -32.01 -7.49
C LEU A 435 -3.31 -31.55 -8.42
N SER A 436 -4.39 -32.33 -8.53
CA SER A 436 -5.56 -31.95 -9.34
C SER A 436 -6.11 -30.60 -8.89
N LYS A 437 -6.42 -30.47 -7.59
CA LYS A 437 -6.97 -29.24 -7.01
C LYS A 437 -6.04 -28.04 -7.12
N TRP A 438 -4.74 -28.26 -7.02
CA TRP A 438 -3.76 -27.20 -7.17
C TRP A 438 -3.64 -26.77 -8.62
N SER A 439 -3.57 -27.71 -9.56
CA SER A 439 -3.50 -27.43 -11.00
C SER A 439 -4.75 -26.77 -11.57
N GLU A 440 -5.91 -26.96 -10.95
CA GLU A 440 -7.16 -26.22 -11.23
C GLU A 440 -7.03 -24.74 -10.86
N LYS A 441 -6.23 -24.43 -9.82
CA LYS A 441 -6.16 -23.08 -9.22
C LYS A 441 -4.87 -22.32 -9.51
N ALA A 442 -3.79 -22.99 -9.89
CA ALA A 442 -2.44 -22.43 -10.03
C ALA A 442 -1.73 -22.88 -11.30
N ASP A 443 -1.05 -21.94 -11.96
CA ASP A 443 -0.22 -22.25 -13.11
C ASP A 443 1.13 -22.77 -12.59
N LEU A 444 1.28 -24.08 -12.69
CA LEU A 444 2.47 -24.81 -12.26
C LEU A 444 3.49 -24.96 -13.40
N GLN A 445 3.32 -24.23 -14.51
CA GLN A 445 4.25 -24.14 -15.64
C GLN A 445 4.58 -25.47 -16.34
N LEU A 446 3.86 -26.55 -16.01
CA LEU A 446 4.03 -27.89 -16.56
C LEU A 446 2.65 -28.50 -16.89
N PRO A 447 2.55 -29.27 -17.98
CA PRO A 447 1.36 -30.07 -18.28
C PRO A 447 1.02 -31.04 -17.15
N ILE A 448 -0.28 -31.26 -16.91
CA ILE A 448 -0.74 -32.11 -15.79
C ILE A 448 -0.21 -33.54 -15.85
N GLN A 449 0.05 -34.08 -17.04
CA GLN A 449 0.63 -35.42 -17.18
C GLN A 449 2.09 -35.47 -16.71
N GLN A 450 2.89 -34.45 -17.02
CA GLN A 450 4.26 -34.37 -16.51
C GLN A 450 4.28 -34.19 -14.98
N LEU A 451 3.38 -33.36 -14.45
CA LEU A 451 3.21 -33.22 -13.00
C LEU A 451 2.85 -34.56 -12.33
N ARG A 452 1.94 -35.34 -12.91
CA ARG A 452 1.58 -36.68 -12.41
C ARG A 452 2.78 -37.63 -12.41
N THR A 453 3.60 -37.61 -13.46
CA THR A 453 4.84 -38.40 -13.52
C THR A 453 5.78 -38.01 -12.39
N ILE A 454 6.03 -36.71 -12.16
CA ILE A 454 6.89 -36.23 -11.08
C ILE A 454 6.38 -36.72 -9.71
N VAL A 455 5.07 -36.59 -9.45
CA VAL A 455 4.48 -37.07 -8.19
C VAL A 455 4.64 -38.59 -8.04
N TYR A 456 4.46 -39.35 -9.12
CA TYR A 456 4.66 -40.80 -9.11
C TYR A 456 6.11 -41.15 -8.78
N GLU A 457 7.09 -40.56 -9.46
CA GLU A 457 8.52 -40.79 -9.26
C GLU A 457 8.95 -40.47 -7.82
N VAL A 458 8.53 -39.32 -7.28
CA VAL A 458 8.82 -38.93 -5.90
C VAL A 458 8.33 -39.95 -4.87
N ASN A 459 7.20 -40.63 -5.13
CA ASN A 459 6.69 -41.65 -4.20
C ASN A 459 7.39 -43.01 -4.33
N HIS A 460 8.23 -43.22 -5.36
CA HIS A 460 9.08 -44.40 -5.50
C HIS A 460 10.47 -44.22 -4.87
N GLU A 461 10.82 -42.99 -4.51
CA GLU A 461 12.04 -42.71 -3.76
C GLU A 461 11.88 -43.09 -2.27
N PRO A 462 12.98 -43.43 -1.58
CA PRO A 462 12.92 -43.71 -0.15
C PRO A 462 12.44 -42.47 0.64
N PRO A 463 11.65 -42.67 1.72
CA PRO A 463 11.26 -41.58 2.62
C PRO A 463 12.49 -40.92 3.23
N SER A 464 12.47 -39.58 3.33
CA SER A 464 13.51 -38.85 4.04
C SER A 464 13.08 -38.61 5.50
N TYR A 465 14.03 -38.19 6.35
CA TYR A 465 13.70 -37.85 7.73
C TYR A 465 12.84 -36.59 7.81
N ARG A 466 11.82 -36.63 8.67
CA ARG A 466 10.90 -35.53 8.91
C ARG A 466 11.62 -34.35 9.59
N HIS A 467 11.65 -33.17 8.94
CA HIS A 467 12.01 -31.91 9.60
C HIS A 467 10.94 -30.82 9.45
N ASP A 468 11.05 -29.78 10.26
CA ASP A 468 10.13 -28.61 10.29
C ASP A 468 10.03 -27.90 8.92
N LYS A 469 11.10 -27.96 8.13
CA LYS A 469 11.18 -27.31 6.81
C LYS A 469 10.23 -27.99 5.82
N GLU A 470 10.25 -29.32 5.75
CA GLU A 470 9.39 -30.13 4.90
C GLU A 470 7.93 -29.98 5.34
N ALA A 471 7.66 -29.95 6.65
CA ALA A 471 6.33 -29.68 7.16
C ALA A 471 5.80 -28.30 6.75
N THR A 472 6.66 -27.29 6.71
CA THR A 472 6.32 -25.94 6.24
C THR A 472 6.05 -25.89 4.73
N ILE A 473 6.83 -26.62 3.93
CA ILE A 473 6.61 -26.75 2.48
C ILE A 473 5.28 -27.48 2.21
N ALA A 474 5.04 -28.61 2.87
CA ALA A 474 3.80 -29.37 2.74
C ALA A 474 2.57 -28.55 3.19
N ALA A 475 2.65 -27.86 4.32
CA ALA A 475 1.64 -26.92 4.79
C ALA A 475 1.33 -25.82 3.76
N ARG A 476 2.37 -25.24 3.13
CA ARG A 476 2.21 -24.24 2.07
C ARG A 476 1.41 -24.80 0.90
N VAL A 477 1.77 -25.99 0.41
CA VAL A 477 1.09 -26.63 -0.72
C VAL A 477 -0.38 -26.90 -0.39
N LEU A 478 -0.68 -27.42 0.79
CA LEU A 478 -2.06 -27.71 1.24
C LEU A 478 -2.95 -26.45 1.33
N LEU A 479 -2.36 -25.33 1.73
CA LEU A 479 -3.05 -24.03 1.74
C LEU A 479 -3.23 -23.48 0.32
N GLN A 480 -2.20 -23.55 -0.54
CA GLN A 480 -2.23 -23.02 -1.91
C GLN A 480 -3.13 -23.84 -2.85
N SER A 481 -3.17 -25.16 -2.69
CA SER A 481 -4.14 -26.03 -3.37
C SER A 481 -5.58 -25.79 -2.87
N GLY A 482 -5.71 -25.22 -1.67
CA GLY A 482 -6.97 -25.03 -0.96
C GLY A 482 -7.65 -26.36 -0.62
N THR A 483 -6.87 -27.41 -0.38
CA THR A 483 -7.37 -28.71 0.09
C THR A 483 -7.56 -28.74 1.59
N MET A 484 -6.96 -27.81 2.35
CA MET A 484 -7.14 -27.68 3.79
C MET A 484 -7.27 -26.21 4.19
N THR A 485 -8.17 -25.92 5.13
CA THR A 485 -8.18 -24.63 5.82
C THR A 485 -7.06 -24.58 6.86
N LYS A 486 -6.78 -23.38 7.43
CA LYS A 486 -5.81 -23.26 8.53
C LYS A 486 -6.19 -24.11 9.74
N LYS A 487 -7.50 -24.23 10.00
CA LYS A 487 -8.04 -25.04 11.09
C LYS A 487 -7.77 -26.52 10.81
N ASP A 488 -8.13 -27.00 9.62
CA ASP A 488 -7.92 -28.40 9.24
C ASP A 488 -6.43 -28.77 9.22
N LEU A 489 -5.58 -27.84 8.79
CA LEU A 489 -4.13 -28.01 8.79
C LEU A 489 -3.56 -28.05 10.22
N MET A 490 -4.07 -27.21 11.12
CA MET A 490 -3.69 -27.22 12.54
C MET A 490 -4.02 -28.58 13.17
N ASP A 491 -5.23 -29.06 12.94
CA ASP A 491 -5.67 -30.36 13.45
C ASP A 491 -4.81 -31.47 12.83
N PHE A 492 -4.56 -31.43 11.52
CA PHE A 492 -3.71 -32.40 10.84
C PHE A 492 -2.28 -32.45 11.40
N LEU A 493 -1.61 -31.31 11.57
CA LEU A 493 -0.25 -31.25 12.12
C LEU A 493 -0.18 -31.78 13.56
N ASN A 494 -1.21 -31.48 14.38
CA ASN A 494 -1.29 -32.02 15.74
C ASN A 494 -1.43 -33.55 15.75
N HIS A 495 -2.22 -34.13 14.84
CA HIS A 495 -2.31 -35.60 14.67
C HIS A 495 -1.01 -36.23 14.15
N GLN A 496 -0.14 -35.41 13.58
CA GLN A 496 1.18 -35.77 13.09
C GLN A 496 2.28 -35.61 14.15
N ASN A 497 1.93 -35.52 15.44
CA ASN A 497 2.84 -35.35 16.58
C ASN A 497 3.59 -34.00 16.64
N TYR A 498 3.14 -32.97 15.92
CA TYR A 498 3.59 -31.61 16.21
C TYR A 498 2.83 -31.04 17.40
N SER A 499 3.54 -30.38 18.31
CA SER A 499 2.88 -29.62 19.38
C SER A 499 2.07 -28.47 18.78
N ARG A 500 1.10 -27.96 19.55
CA ARG A 500 0.28 -26.83 19.12
C ARG A 500 1.13 -25.60 18.74
N GLU A 501 2.21 -25.34 19.47
CA GLU A 501 3.12 -24.23 19.19
C GLU A 501 3.91 -24.45 17.89
N GLU A 502 4.40 -25.66 17.64
CA GLU A 502 5.10 -26.03 16.41
C GLU A 502 4.17 -25.95 15.20
N SER A 503 2.95 -26.50 15.30
CA SER A 503 1.91 -26.42 14.27
C SER A 503 1.59 -24.95 13.94
N ALA A 504 1.42 -24.09 14.94
CA ALA A 504 1.18 -22.67 14.73
C ALA A 504 2.36 -21.94 14.05
N LYS A 505 3.60 -22.30 14.42
CA LYS A 505 4.83 -21.78 13.79
C LYS A 505 4.93 -22.20 12.33
N ILE A 506 4.69 -23.49 12.03
CA ILE A 506 4.70 -24.05 10.67
C ILE A 506 3.65 -23.35 9.81
N ILE A 507 2.40 -23.21 10.29
CA ILE A 507 1.33 -22.52 9.56
C ILE A 507 1.72 -21.07 9.29
N ARG A 508 2.20 -20.34 10.30
CA ARG A 508 2.62 -18.93 10.15
C ARG A 508 3.73 -18.79 9.10
N GLN A 509 4.72 -19.68 9.12
CA GLN A 509 5.79 -19.69 8.11
C GLN A 509 5.25 -20.01 6.73
N ALA A 510 4.34 -20.99 6.64
CA ALA A 510 3.61 -21.37 5.42
C ALA A 510 2.65 -20.27 4.91
N GLU A 511 2.35 -19.22 5.67
CA GLU A 511 1.53 -18.08 5.21
C GLU A 511 2.35 -16.93 4.63
N LYS A 512 3.59 -16.75 5.08
CA LYS A 512 4.42 -15.55 4.82
C LYS A 512 4.62 -15.17 3.33
N GLY A 513 4.44 -16.10 2.41
CA GLY A 513 4.51 -15.92 0.95
C GLY A 513 3.23 -16.28 0.19
N ILE A 514 2.12 -16.62 0.87
CA ILE A 514 0.81 -16.84 0.21
C ILE A 514 0.28 -15.48 -0.29
N ALA A 515 0.53 -14.40 0.45
CA ALA A 515 0.20 -13.04 0.02
C ALA A 515 1.07 -12.54 -1.16
N GLU A 516 2.22 -13.19 -1.42
CA GLU A 516 3.09 -12.91 -2.57
C GLU A 516 2.68 -13.71 -3.83
N SER A 517 1.88 -14.76 -3.66
CA SER A 517 1.12 -15.38 -4.76
C SER A 517 -0.12 -14.51 -5.01
N PRO A 518 -0.26 -13.80 -6.14
CA PRO A 518 -1.46 -13.01 -6.40
C PRO A 518 -2.75 -13.87 -6.28
N TYR A 519 -3.49 -13.66 -5.19
CA TYR A 519 -4.91 -13.98 -5.07
C TYR A 519 -5.72 -12.74 -5.45
N LEU A 520 -6.89 -12.97 -6.06
CA LEU A 520 -7.60 -12.06 -6.97
C LEU A 520 -8.34 -10.94 -6.23
N VAL A 521 -7.56 -10.01 -5.69
CA VAL A 521 -8.03 -8.65 -5.40
C VAL A 521 -7.70 -7.82 -6.62
N ILE A 522 -8.72 -7.37 -7.34
CA ILE A 522 -8.51 -6.28 -8.30
C ILE A 522 -8.52 -4.97 -7.50
N SER A 523 -7.62 -4.06 -7.83
CA SER A 523 -7.57 -2.72 -7.22
C SER A 523 -8.86 -1.95 -7.47
N GLU A 524 -9.13 -0.93 -6.67
CA GLU A 524 -10.30 -0.05 -6.86
C GLU A 524 -10.27 0.63 -8.25
N GLU A 525 -9.08 0.93 -8.78
CA GLU A 525 -8.90 1.45 -10.14
C GLU A 525 -9.27 0.41 -11.20
N GLN A 526 -8.80 -0.83 -11.05
CA GLN A 526 -9.19 -1.93 -11.94
C GLN A 526 -10.69 -2.25 -11.83
N TRP A 527 -11.29 -2.14 -10.64
CA TRP A 527 -12.73 -2.28 -10.45
C TRP A 527 -13.50 -1.18 -11.18
N LYS A 528 -13.11 0.09 -11.01
CA LYS A 528 -13.70 1.22 -11.73
C LYS A 528 -13.58 1.05 -13.23
N ASN A 529 -12.44 0.57 -13.72
CA ASN A 529 -12.26 0.28 -15.14
C ASN A 529 -13.22 -0.82 -15.61
N LEU A 530 -13.29 -1.94 -14.89
CA LEU A 530 -14.21 -3.04 -15.17
C LEU A 530 -15.67 -2.56 -15.19
N THR A 531 -16.15 -1.87 -14.15
CA THR A 531 -17.55 -1.41 -14.07
C THR A 531 -17.87 -0.38 -15.14
N ARG A 532 -16.92 0.51 -15.47
CA ARG A 532 -17.07 1.50 -16.56
C ARG A 532 -17.20 0.81 -17.91
N THR A 533 -16.34 -0.16 -18.21
CA THR A 533 -16.38 -0.90 -19.48
C THR A 533 -17.62 -1.79 -19.59
N LEU A 534 -18.12 -2.33 -18.48
CA LEU A 534 -19.39 -3.06 -18.45
C LEU A 534 -20.62 -2.14 -18.50
N GLY A 535 -20.46 -0.82 -18.32
CA GLY A 535 -21.57 0.13 -18.30
C GLY A 535 -22.48 -0.01 -17.06
N VAL A 536 -21.93 -0.49 -15.95
CA VAL A 536 -22.67 -0.81 -14.72
C VAL A 536 -22.16 0.00 -13.53
N LYS A 537 -23.04 0.26 -12.56
CA LYS A 537 -22.65 0.78 -11.25
C LYS A 537 -22.64 -0.38 -10.25
N ALA A 538 -21.48 -0.65 -9.67
CA ALA A 538 -21.33 -1.68 -8.65
C ALA A 538 -20.31 -1.24 -7.59
N ASP A 539 -20.65 -1.43 -6.32
CA ASP A 539 -19.78 -1.09 -5.19
C ASP A 539 -18.54 -1.99 -5.19
N TYR A 540 -17.39 -1.40 -4.86
CA TYR A 540 -16.15 -2.15 -4.70
C TYR A 540 -16.29 -3.15 -3.53
N PRO A 541 -16.15 -4.47 -3.77
CA PRO A 541 -16.52 -5.48 -2.78
C PRO A 541 -15.40 -5.78 -1.78
N TRP A 542 -14.22 -5.16 -1.89
CA TRP A 542 -13.17 -5.32 -0.89
C TRP A 542 -13.10 -4.10 0.02
N GLU A 543 -13.24 -4.34 1.31
CA GLU A 543 -13.18 -3.30 2.34
C GLU A 543 -11.83 -3.34 3.05
N GLN A 544 -11.19 -2.19 3.17
CA GLN A 544 -9.98 -2.05 3.95
C GLN A 544 -10.35 -1.99 5.45
N LYS A 545 -10.26 -3.13 6.14
CA LYS A 545 -10.47 -3.19 7.59
C LYS A 545 -9.16 -3.00 8.32
N THR A 546 -9.23 -2.33 9.46
CA THR A 546 -8.08 -2.19 10.35
C THR A 546 -8.21 -3.25 11.43
N GLU A 547 -7.39 -4.29 11.35
CA GLU A 547 -7.30 -5.32 12.38
C GLU A 547 -6.12 -5.02 13.29
N GLN A 548 -6.35 -5.18 14.59
CA GLN A 548 -5.30 -5.00 15.58
C GLN A 548 -4.59 -6.34 15.79
N ILE A 549 -3.27 -6.38 15.56
CA ILE A 549 -2.46 -7.58 15.68
C ILE A 549 -1.38 -7.41 16.75
N ALA A 550 -1.03 -8.48 17.43
CA ALA A 550 -0.01 -8.48 18.47
C ALA A 550 1.41 -8.46 17.88
N ILE A 551 2.26 -7.54 18.36
CA ILE A 551 3.69 -7.46 18.02
C ILE A 551 4.39 -8.63 18.72
N GLN A 552 4.73 -9.68 17.97
CA GLN A 552 5.26 -10.92 18.54
C GLN A 552 6.61 -10.72 19.25
N ASP A 553 7.45 -9.80 18.77
CA ASP A 553 8.74 -9.47 19.40
C ASP A 553 8.56 -8.87 20.81
N MET A 554 7.38 -8.34 21.12
CA MET A 554 7.04 -7.83 22.44
C MET A 554 6.54 -8.90 23.41
N LYS A 555 6.08 -10.05 22.91
CA LYS A 555 5.49 -11.13 23.72
C LYS A 555 6.43 -11.55 24.86
N ASN A 556 7.68 -11.87 24.55
CA ASN A 556 8.66 -12.33 25.53
C ASN A 556 9.02 -11.25 26.55
N LYS A 557 9.09 -9.98 26.11
CA LYS A 557 9.35 -8.81 26.98
C LYS A 557 8.18 -8.55 27.93
N VAL A 558 6.94 -8.66 27.45
CA VAL A 558 5.74 -8.50 28.28
C VAL A 558 5.66 -9.63 29.31
N ILE A 559 5.86 -10.89 28.90
CA ILE A 559 5.87 -12.05 29.80
C ILE A 559 6.92 -11.87 30.91
N SER A 560 8.17 -11.59 30.55
CA SER A 560 9.26 -11.48 31.52
C SER A 560 9.07 -10.31 32.48
N THR A 561 8.50 -9.21 31.99
CA THR A 561 8.18 -8.04 32.81
C THR A 561 7.01 -8.33 33.74
N PHE A 562 5.91 -8.92 33.25
CA PHE A 562 4.73 -9.24 34.05
C PHE A 562 5.02 -10.26 35.14
N ARG A 563 5.83 -11.28 34.84
CA ARG A 563 6.26 -12.30 35.83
C ARG A 563 7.00 -11.66 37.02
N ASN A 564 7.74 -10.59 36.78
CA ASN A 564 8.57 -9.94 37.80
C ASN A 564 8.00 -8.65 38.37
N ALA A 565 6.85 -8.20 37.89
CA ALA A 565 6.28 -6.91 38.24
C ALA A 565 5.77 -6.85 39.69
N VAL A 566 5.92 -5.66 40.29
CA VAL A 566 5.39 -5.31 41.60
C VAL A 566 4.31 -4.25 41.41
N HIS A 567 3.18 -4.40 42.09
CA HIS A 567 2.01 -3.53 41.95
C HIS A 567 1.97 -2.46 43.05
N ASP A 568 1.78 -1.20 42.65
CA ASP A 568 1.67 -0.06 43.56
C ASP A 568 0.21 0.47 43.65
N GLY A 569 -0.48 0.11 44.74
CA GLY A 569 -1.75 0.70 45.17
C GLY A 569 -2.97 -0.22 45.21
N GLN A 570 -4.16 0.38 45.34
CA GLN A 570 -5.45 -0.34 45.36
C GLN A 570 -5.84 -0.86 43.96
N ASN A 571 -6.63 -1.95 43.89
CA ASN A 571 -7.13 -2.63 42.67
C ASN A 571 -6.17 -3.62 41.95
N ALA A 572 -5.27 -4.29 42.66
CA ALA A 572 -4.38 -5.32 42.09
C ALA A 572 -5.13 -6.43 41.31
N GLY A 573 -6.35 -6.78 41.71
CA GLY A 573 -7.20 -7.75 41.00
C GLY A 573 -7.66 -7.29 39.60
N TYR A 574 -7.93 -6.01 39.39
CA TYR A 574 -8.25 -5.47 38.06
C TYR A 574 -7.01 -5.45 37.16
N THR A 575 -5.85 -5.08 37.72
CA THR A 575 -4.58 -5.16 36.99
C THR A 575 -4.24 -6.60 36.60
N ALA A 576 -4.45 -7.57 37.50
CA ALA A 576 -4.28 -8.99 37.19
C ALA A 576 -5.23 -9.47 36.08
N PHE A 577 -6.49 -9.01 36.09
CA PHE A 577 -7.44 -9.28 35.00
C PHE A 577 -6.93 -8.73 33.67
N CYS A 578 -6.51 -7.46 33.62
CA CYS A 578 -5.98 -6.87 32.41
C CYS A 578 -4.68 -7.54 31.94
N MET A 579 -3.76 -7.89 32.85
CA MET A 579 -2.56 -8.64 32.51
C MET A 579 -2.89 -10.01 31.89
N THR A 580 -3.86 -10.73 32.47
CA THR A 580 -4.34 -12.01 31.94
C THR A 580 -4.93 -11.85 30.53
N VAL A 581 -5.72 -10.80 30.32
CA VAL A 581 -6.29 -10.45 29.01
C VAL A 581 -5.17 -10.10 28.01
N ALA A 582 -4.16 -9.33 28.42
CA ALA A 582 -3.02 -8.98 27.57
C ALA A 582 -2.23 -10.21 27.14
N LEU A 583 -1.94 -11.13 28.07
CA LEU A 583 -1.22 -12.37 27.77
C LEU A 583 -2.05 -13.27 26.84
N LYS A 584 -3.37 -13.37 27.06
CA LYS A 584 -4.29 -14.09 26.15
C LYS A 584 -4.27 -13.47 24.74
N GLN A 585 -4.28 -12.15 24.63
CA GLN A 585 -4.23 -11.41 23.36
C GLN A 585 -2.87 -11.45 22.66
N LEU A 586 -1.80 -11.62 23.43
CA LEU A 586 -0.45 -11.91 22.94
C LEU A 586 -0.28 -13.39 22.55
N GLN A 587 -1.36 -14.17 22.58
CA GLN A 587 -1.40 -15.59 22.25
C GLN A 587 -0.40 -16.40 23.09
N VAL A 588 -0.31 -16.08 24.38
CA VAL A 588 0.42 -16.89 25.35
C VAL A 588 -0.42 -18.12 25.67
N GLU A 589 0.20 -19.31 25.71
CA GLU A 589 -0.53 -20.55 26.01
C GLU A 589 -1.20 -20.48 27.39
N PRO A 590 -2.45 -20.93 27.56
CA PRO A 590 -3.19 -20.79 28.82
C PRO A 590 -2.45 -21.34 30.04
N ALA A 591 -1.74 -22.47 29.89
CA ALA A 591 -0.92 -23.05 30.96
C ALA A 591 0.20 -22.08 31.41
N PHE A 592 0.83 -21.38 30.46
CA PHE A 592 1.88 -20.42 30.76
C PHE A 592 1.33 -19.09 31.28
N ILE A 593 0.13 -18.69 30.85
CA ILE A 593 -0.60 -17.55 31.47
C ILE A 593 -0.85 -17.85 32.95
N ARG A 594 -1.33 -19.05 33.28
CA ARG A 594 -1.55 -19.46 34.67
C ARG A 594 -0.25 -19.36 35.47
N ASP A 595 0.84 -19.93 34.97
CA ASP A 595 2.16 -19.86 35.60
C ASP A 595 2.62 -18.41 35.89
N VAL A 596 2.63 -17.54 34.87
CA VAL A 596 3.00 -16.12 35.02
C VAL A 596 2.10 -15.38 36.01
N MET A 597 0.79 -15.64 35.98
CA MET A 597 -0.17 -14.94 36.83
C MET A 597 -0.16 -15.46 38.27
N HIS A 598 0.19 -16.73 38.51
CA HIS A 598 0.43 -17.27 39.86
C HIS A 598 1.65 -16.62 40.50
N ASP A 599 2.77 -16.52 39.78
CA ASP A 599 3.97 -15.83 40.25
C ASP A 599 3.66 -14.38 40.64
N PHE A 600 2.92 -13.67 39.77
CA PHE A 600 2.50 -12.31 40.02
C PHE A 600 1.56 -12.20 41.23
N ALA A 601 0.57 -13.08 41.35
CA ALA A 601 -0.41 -13.07 42.44
C ALA A 601 0.24 -13.37 43.80
N ASN A 602 1.15 -14.34 43.85
CA ASN A 602 1.91 -14.68 45.06
C ASN A 602 2.77 -13.51 45.54
N ARG A 603 3.44 -12.82 44.60
CA ARG A 603 4.32 -11.69 44.91
C ARG A 603 3.57 -10.45 45.37
N ASN A 604 2.33 -10.26 44.90
CA ASN A 604 1.53 -9.06 45.16
C ASN A 604 0.31 -9.31 46.08
N GLY A 605 0.22 -10.48 46.72
CA GLY A 605 -0.83 -10.79 47.70
C GLY A 605 -2.26 -10.83 47.12
N ILE A 606 -2.43 -11.25 45.87
CA ILE A 606 -3.74 -11.24 45.19
C ILE A 606 -4.50 -12.55 45.46
N ALA A 607 -5.53 -12.48 46.31
CA ALA A 607 -6.44 -13.60 46.53
C ALA A 607 -7.41 -13.81 45.33
N GLY A 608 -7.68 -15.07 44.98
CA GLY A 608 -8.72 -15.43 43.99
C GLY A 608 -8.29 -15.34 42.51
N ILE A 609 -6.99 -15.44 42.21
CA ILE A 609 -6.47 -15.40 40.83
C ILE A 609 -7.08 -16.46 39.90
N GLU A 610 -7.40 -17.65 40.41
CA GLU A 610 -8.08 -18.72 39.67
C GLU A 610 -9.42 -18.28 39.05
N ARG A 611 -10.18 -17.46 39.77
CA ARG A 611 -11.46 -16.94 39.26
C ARG A 611 -11.25 -16.00 38.08
N ILE A 612 -10.16 -15.22 38.09
CA ILE A 612 -9.78 -14.31 36.99
C ILE A 612 -9.34 -15.13 35.77
N LEU A 613 -8.45 -16.10 35.97
CA LEU A 613 -7.93 -16.98 34.93
C LEU A 613 -9.05 -17.71 34.19
N ASN A 614 -9.94 -18.39 34.93
CA ASN A 614 -11.07 -19.12 34.36
C ASN A 614 -12.05 -18.21 33.60
N LYS A 615 -12.32 -17.00 34.13
CA LYS A 615 -13.22 -16.04 33.49
C LYS A 615 -12.64 -15.47 32.19
N VAL A 616 -11.34 -15.16 32.18
CA VAL A 616 -10.67 -14.63 30.98
C VAL A 616 -10.51 -15.72 29.93
N GLU A 617 -10.22 -16.95 30.33
CA GLU A 617 -10.09 -18.10 29.42
C GLU A 617 -11.37 -18.35 28.61
N GLN A 618 -12.54 -18.26 29.25
CA GLN A 618 -13.84 -18.51 28.62
C GLN A 618 -14.42 -17.32 27.84
N ALA A 619 -13.92 -16.10 28.06
CA ALA A 619 -14.47 -14.90 27.42
C ALA A 619 -13.83 -14.59 26.04
N GLU A 620 -14.62 -14.11 25.09
CA GLU A 620 -14.08 -13.39 23.93
C GLU A 620 -13.63 -11.98 24.39
N THR A 621 -12.34 -11.69 24.31
CA THR A 621 -11.76 -10.44 24.82
C THR A 621 -11.30 -9.57 23.67
N SER A 622 -11.88 -8.37 23.53
CA SER A 622 -11.36 -7.32 22.64
C SER A 622 -9.99 -6.83 23.10
N PHE A 623 -9.08 -6.51 22.18
CA PHE A 623 -7.76 -5.95 22.48
C PHE A 623 -7.80 -4.84 23.54
N LEU A 624 -6.87 -4.89 24.50
CA LEU A 624 -6.77 -3.85 25.52
C LEU A 624 -6.52 -2.50 24.85
N ARG A 625 -7.27 -1.47 25.26
CA ARG A 625 -7.07 -0.12 24.74
C ARG A 625 -5.71 0.42 25.18
N LYS A 626 -5.15 1.32 24.38
CA LYS A 626 -3.87 1.98 24.70
C LYS A 626 -3.89 2.65 26.07
N ASP A 627 -4.99 3.30 26.43
CA ASP A 627 -5.15 3.94 27.75
C ASP A 627 -5.12 2.91 28.89
N THR A 628 -5.76 1.74 28.71
CA THR A 628 -5.72 0.64 29.69
C THR A 628 -4.31 0.08 29.82
N TRP A 629 -3.57 -0.02 28.72
CA TRP A 629 -2.17 -0.46 28.74
C TRP A 629 -1.25 0.52 29.48
N VAL A 630 -1.45 1.83 29.28
CA VAL A 630 -0.73 2.89 30.02
C VAL A 630 -1.00 2.76 31.52
N GLN A 631 -2.26 2.53 31.92
CA GLN A 631 -2.60 2.34 33.34
C GLN A 631 -1.95 1.09 33.95
N ILE A 632 -1.84 -0.01 33.21
CA ILE A 632 -1.11 -1.21 33.65
C ILE A 632 0.36 -0.87 33.88
N ASN A 633 0.99 -0.18 32.93
CA ASN A 633 2.38 0.24 33.04
C ASN A 633 2.64 1.17 34.23
N GLU A 634 1.78 2.16 34.46
CA GLU A 634 1.89 3.06 35.61
C GLU A 634 1.78 2.29 36.94
N LYS A 635 0.82 1.36 37.03
CA LYS A 635 0.59 0.57 38.25
C LYS A 635 1.66 -0.48 38.54
N LEU A 636 2.33 -0.97 37.51
CA LEU A 636 3.45 -1.92 37.62
C LEU A 636 4.82 -1.22 37.65
N GLN A 637 4.86 0.10 37.50
CA GLN A 637 6.08 0.90 37.33
C GLN A 637 6.95 0.40 36.16
N THR A 638 6.31 0.00 35.06
CA THR A 638 6.97 -0.54 33.86
C THR A 638 6.87 0.42 32.68
N ASN A 639 7.83 0.34 31.75
CA ASN A 639 7.81 1.13 30.51
C ASN A 639 7.68 0.21 29.28
N LEU A 640 6.60 -0.58 29.21
CA LEU A 640 6.33 -1.44 28.07
C LEU A 640 5.60 -0.66 26.97
N GLU A 641 6.12 -0.68 25.74
CA GLU A 641 5.40 -0.14 24.59
C GLU A 641 4.07 -0.88 24.39
N TYR A 642 3.13 -0.24 23.71
CA TYR A 642 1.82 -0.85 23.43
C TYR A 642 1.99 -2.03 22.46
N PRO A 643 1.66 -3.27 22.88
CA PRO A 643 2.12 -4.47 22.18
C PRO A 643 1.24 -4.85 20.98
N TRP A 644 0.35 -3.97 20.53
CA TRP A 644 -0.52 -4.22 19.39
C TRP A 644 -0.42 -3.10 18.34
N VAL A 645 -0.41 -3.49 17.07
CA VAL A 645 -0.44 -2.56 15.93
C VAL A 645 -1.68 -2.76 15.09
N ASN A 646 -2.15 -1.66 14.51
CA ASN A 646 -3.23 -1.67 13.55
C ASN A 646 -2.67 -2.01 12.17
N GLN A 647 -3.05 -3.16 11.62
CA GLN A 647 -2.75 -3.57 10.26
C GLN A 647 -4.00 -3.38 9.39
N ARG A 648 -3.79 -2.82 8.19
CA ARG A 648 -4.82 -2.74 7.16
C ARG A 648 -4.90 -4.08 6.44
N VAL A 649 -6.05 -4.73 6.49
CA VAL A 649 -6.36 -5.97 5.78
C VAL A 649 -7.52 -5.71 4.83
N MET A 650 -7.45 -6.25 3.62
CA MET A 650 -8.57 -6.20 2.67
C MET A 650 -9.49 -7.39 2.95
N LYS A 651 -10.73 -7.11 3.38
CA LYS A 651 -11.75 -8.13 3.62
C LYS A 651 -12.78 -8.06 2.50
N LEU A 652 -13.07 -9.21 1.89
CA LEU A 652 -14.15 -9.32 0.92
C LEU A 652 -15.50 -9.20 1.64
N ASP A 653 -16.35 -8.30 1.15
CA ASP A 653 -17.77 -8.21 1.46
C ASP A 653 -18.52 -9.09 0.46
N GLU A 654 -19.00 -10.24 0.95
CA GLU A 654 -19.68 -11.24 0.12
C GLU A 654 -21.00 -10.70 -0.45
N GLU A 655 -21.70 -9.80 0.25
CA GLU A 655 -22.96 -9.22 -0.23
C GLU A 655 -22.74 -8.19 -1.34
N LYS A 656 -21.72 -7.32 -1.21
CA LYS A 656 -21.33 -6.40 -2.28
C LYS A 656 -20.88 -7.16 -3.53
N LEU A 657 -20.10 -8.23 -3.35
CA LEU A 657 -19.68 -9.07 -4.46
C LEU A 657 -20.88 -9.73 -5.14
N SER A 658 -21.79 -10.34 -4.38
CA SER A 658 -22.99 -10.98 -4.93
C SER A 658 -23.89 -9.99 -5.69
N ARG A 659 -24.04 -8.75 -5.20
CA ARG A 659 -24.78 -7.70 -5.91
C ARG A 659 -24.09 -7.30 -7.21
N ALA A 660 -22.78 -7.07 -7.19
CA ALA A 660 -22.01 -6.72 -8.37
C ALA A 660 -22.10 -7.78 -9.47
N ILE A 661 -21.96 -9.07 -9.10
CA ILE A 661 -22.04 -10.18 -10.05
C ILE A 661 -23.39 -10.25 -10.77
N LYS A 662 -24.51 -9.99 -10.07
CA LYS A 662 -25.84 -9.97 -10.71
C LYS A 662 -25.90 -8.95 -11.85
N VAL A 663 -25.39 -7.74 -11.60
CA VAL A 663 -25.39 -6.67 -12.61
C VAL A 663 -24.38 -6.96 -13.73
N PHE A 664 -23.24 -7.60 -13.41
CA PHE A 664 -22.25 -7.99 -14.42
C PHE A 664 -22.80 -9.02 -15.40
N ILE A 665 -23.55 -10.01 -14.91
CA ILE A 665 -24.15 -11.06 -15.73
C ILE A 665 -25.17 -10.51 -16.73
N GLU A 666 -25.79 -9.37 -16.47
CA GLU A 666 -26.78 -8.73 -17.35
C GLU A 666 -26.16 -7.69 -18.31
N SER A 667 -24.90 -7.32 -18.08
CA SER A 667 -24.24 -6.24 -18.80
C SER A 667 -23.80 -6.59 -20.23
N THR A 668 -23.49 -5.56 -21.02
CA THR A 668 -22.90 -5.68 -22.36
C THR A 668 -21.60 -4.87 -22.40
N PRO A 669 -20.42 -5.52 -22.47
CA PRO A 669 -19.14 -4.81 -22.45
C PRO A 669 -18.96 -3.89 -23.66
N ALA A 670 -18.65 -2.61 -23.41
CA ALA A 670 -18.26 -1.61 -24.41
C ALA A 670 -16.74 -1.61 -24.60
N VAL A 671 -16.23 -2.56 -25.39
CA VAL A 671 -14.79 -2.75 -25.65
C VAL A 671 -14.46 -2.47 -27.11
N SER A 672 -13.41 -1.69 -27.35
CA SER A 672 -13.05 -1.17 -28.68
C SER A 672 -11.84 -1.86 -29.32
N SER A 673 -11.06 -2.62 -28.53
CA SER A 673 -9.91 -3.38 -29.01
C SER A 673 -9.77 -4.76 -28.35
N VAL A 674 -8.97 -5.63 -28.97
CA VAL A 674 -8.65 -6.97 -28.46
C VAL A 674 -7.83 -6.88 -27.16
N GLU A 675 -6.94 -5.90 -27.04
CA GLU A 675 -6.15 -5.66 -25.82
C GLU A 675 -7.06 -5.24 -24.66
N GLU A 676 -8.01 -4.34 -24.90
CA GLU A 676 -8.99 -3.90 -23.91
C GLU A 676 -9.89 -5.05 -23.47
N MET A 677 -10.38 -5.85 -24.43
CA MET A 677 -11.14 -7.07 -24.17
C MET A 677 -10.35 -8.05 -23.27
N ASN A 678 -9.07 -8.30 -23.55
CA ASN A 678 -8.23 -9.17 -22.74
C ASN A 678 -8.03 -8.65 -21.30
N VAL A 679 -7.84 -7.34 -21.13
CA VAL A 679 -7.69 -6.72 -19.81
C VAL A 679 -8.97 -6.88 -18.99
N VAL A 680 -10.12 -6.57 -19.59
CA VAL A 680 -11.42 -6.61 -18.90
C VAL A 680 -11.89 -8.05 -18.66
N ALA A 681 -11.61 -8.97 -19.59
CA ALA A 681 -11.83 -10.41 -19.41
C ALA A 681 -11.05 -10.96 -18.22
N ASN A 682 -9.78 -10.58 -18.07
CA ASN A 682 -8.96 -11.00 -16.93
C ASN A 682 -9.43 -10.38 -15.60
N GLN A 683 -9.86 -9.11 -15.61
CA GLN A 683 -10.44 -8.45 -14.43
C GLN A 683 -11.76 -9.11 -14.01
N TYR A 684 -12.67 -9.36 -14.96
CA TYR A 684 -13.95 -10.01 -14.67
C TYR A 684 -13.75 -11.45 -14.16
N ALA A 685 -12.83 -12.20 -14.79
CA ALA A 685 -12.46 -13.53 -14.33
C ALA A 685 -11.89 -13.51 -12.90
N ALA A 686 -11.14 -12.47 -12.54
CA ALA A 686 -10.65 -12.28 -11.19
C ALA A 686 -11.77 -12.07 -10.17
N VAL A 687 -12.79 -11.30 -10.52
CA VAL A 687 -13.97 -11.10 -9.67
C VAL A 687 -14.77 -12.40 -9.50
N LEU A 688 -15.06 -13.11 -10.60
CA LEU A 688 -15.87 -14.35 -10.58
C LEU A 688 -15.28 -15.44 -9.68
N ARG A 689 -13.96 -15.52 -9.58
CA ARG A 689 -13.25 -16.51 -8.75
C ARG A 689 -13.37 -16.27 -7.25
N ASN A 690 -13.91 -15.13 -6.84
CA ASN A 690 -14.24 -14.86 -5.44
C ASN A 690 -15.68 -15.32 -5.08
N THR A 691 -16.43 -15.87 -6.04
CA THR A 691 -17.80 -16.39 -5.81
C THR A 691 -17.78 -17.86 -5.38
N LYS A 692 -18.72 -18.25 -4.51
CA LYS A 692 -18.79 -19.60 -3.92
C LYS A 692 -19.56 -20.62 -4.77
N ASP A 693 -20.40 -20.16 -5.70
CA ASP A 693 -21.37 -20.99 -6.43
C ASP A 693 -21.43 -20.59 -7.92
N SER A 694 -20.69 -21.30 -8.79
CA SER A 694 -21.02 -21.30 -10.22
C SER A 694 -20.98 -22.71 -10.78
N GLU A 695 -22.11 -23.18 -11.31
CA GLU A 695 -22.20 -24.42 -12.10
C GLU A 695 -21.40 -24.34 -13.41
N LYS A 696 -21.06 -23.12 -13.87
CA LYS A 696 -20.28 -22.83 -15.09
C LYS A 696 -18.81 -22.54 -14.76
N SER A 697 -17.90 -22.88 -15.68
CA SER A 697 -16.49 -22.47 -15.55
C SER A 697 -16.32 -20.96 -15.73
N VAL A 698 -15.33 -20.36 -15.07
CA VAL A 698 -15.04 -18.92 -15.16
C VAL A 698 -14.84 -18.49 -16.60
N LYS A 699 -14.14 -19.31 -17.41
CA LYS A 699 -13.95 -19.04 -18.84
C LYS A 699 -15.25 -19.01 -19.62
N GLN A 700 -16.17 -19.92 -19.34
CA GLN A 700 -17.48 -19.93 -20.00
C GLN A 700 -18.31 -18.70 -19.64
N ALA A 701 -18.28 -18.27 -18.38
CA ALA A 701 -18.97 -17.05 -17.95
C ALA A 701 -18.39 -15.78 -18.59
N VAL A 702 -17.07 -15.72 -18.79
CA VAL A 702 -16.40 -14.61 -19.50
C VAL A 702 -16.77 -14.62 -20.99
N ILE A 703 -16.68 -15.78 -21.65
CA ILE A 703 -17.06 -15.92 -23.07
C ILE A 703 -18.52 -15.50 -23.28
N GLU A 704 -19.42 -15.93 -22.39
CA GLU A 704 -20.84 -15.58 -22.45
C GLU A 704 -21.07 -14.07 -22.31
N LEU A 705 -20.36 -13.40 -21.39
CA LEU A 705 -20.46 -11.95 -21.22
C LEU A 705 -20.00 -11.20 -22.47
N PHE A 706 -18.83 -11.57 -23.02
CA PHE A 706 -18.27 -10.88 -24.19
C PHE A 706 -18.93 -11.27 -25.51
N SER A 707 -19.64 -12.40 -25.59
CA SER A 707 -20.44 -12.79 -26.76
C SER A 707 -21.58 -11.81 -27.10
N ARG A 708 -21.94 -10.94 -26.14
CA ARG A 708 -22.97 -9.92 -26.28
C ARG A 708 -22.44 -8.60 -26.86
N SER A 709 -21.11 -8.40 -26.90
CA SER A 709 -20.51 -7.21 -27.50
C SER A 709 -20.72 -7.21 -29.02
N LYS A 710 -21.08 -6.05 -29.59
CA LYS A 710 -21.41 -5.90 -31.02
C LYS A 710 -20.20 -5.54 -31.90
N GLU A 711 -19.10 -5.11 -31.31
CA GLU A 711 -18.00 -4.45 -32.04
C GLU A 711 -16.78 -5.36 -32.30
N LEU A 712 -16.75 -6.59 -31.76
CA LEU A 712 -15.56 -7.47 -31.84
C LEU A 712 -15.83 -8.79 -32.60
N PRO A 713 -14.81 -9.34 -33.29
CA PRO A 713 -14.92 -10.64 -33.96
C PRO A 713 -15.16 -11.78 -32.97
N LYS A 714 -16.27 -12.51 -33.12
CA LYS A 714 -16.62 -13.66 -32.26
C LYS A 714 -15.57 -14.78 -32.27
N GLU A 715 -14.78 -14.87 -33.35
CA GLU A 715 -13.67 -15.82 -33.48
C GLU A 715 -12.62 -15.64 -32.37
N TYR A 716 -12.39 -14.40 -31.92
CA TYR A 716 -11.38 -14.10 -30.90
C TYR A 716 -11.80 -14.48 -29.47
N LEU A 717 -13.10 -14.62 -29.21
CA LEU A 717 -13.62 -15.02 -27.89
C LEU A 717 -13.14 -16.41 -27.47
N ASN A 718 -12.94 -17.29 -28.44
CA ASN A 718 -12.41 -18.65 -28.21
C ASN A 718 -10.89 -18.65 -27.91
N HIS A 719 -10.20 -17.55 -28.26
CA HIS A 719 -8.77 -17.35 -28.07
C HIS A 719 -8.42 -16.42 -26.91
N LEU A 720 -9.42 -15.96 -26.13
CA LEU A 720 -9.19 -15.15 -24.93
C LEU A 720 -8.27 -15.87 -23.95
N GLU A 721 -7.12 -15.26 -23.67
CA GLU A 721 -6.18 -15.69 -22.64
C GLU A 721 -6.69 -15.21 -21.27
N ILE A 722 -7.70 -15.92 -20.77
CA ILE A 722 -8.18 -15.74 -19.41
C ILE A 722 -7.20 -16.50 -18.51
N ASN A 723 -6.46 -15.78 -17.68
CA ASN A 723 -5.52 -16.36 -16.71
C ASN A 723 -6.29 -17.16 -15.67
N GLU A 724 -6.72 -18.39 -15.97
CA GLU A 724 -7.56 -19.28 -15.13
C GLU A 724 -6.93 -19.62 -13.79
N LYS A 725 -5.62 -19.42 -13.66
CA LYS A 725 -4.82 -19.97 -12.59
C LYS A 725 -3.95 -18.89 -11.95
N ARG A 726 -3.79 -18.94 -10.61
CA ARG A 726 -2.86 -18.06 -9.89
C ARG A 726 -1.43 -18.31 -10.38
N THR A 727 -0.69 -17.24 -10.52
CA THR A 727 0.73 -17.29 -10.90
C THR A 727 1.58 -17.01 -9.66
N GLY A 728 2.85 -17.40 -9.66
CA GLY A 728 3.79 -17.10 -8.57
C GLY A 728 3.87 -18.12 -7.43
N ASP A 729 3.04 -19.17 -7.44
CA ASP A 729 3.14 -20.25 -6.43
C ASP A 729 4.50 -20.93 -6.45
N LEU A 730 5.04 -21.23 -7.63
CA LEU A 730 6.37 -21.81 -7.77
C LEU A 730 7.46 -20.88 -7.23
N ALA A 731 7.38 -19.57 -7.50
CA ALA A 731 8.35 -18.58 -7.02
C ALA A 731 8.28 -18.37 -5.49
N SER A 732 7.09 -18.53 -4.90
CA SER A 732 6.87 -18.49 -3.46
C SER A 732 7.44 -19.74 -2.78
N LEU A 733 7.16 -20.92 -3.35
CA LEU A 733 7.64 -22.20 -2.85
C LEU A 733 9.14 -22.38 -3.01
N SER A 734 9.73 -21.88 -4.10
CA SER A 734 11.16 -22.02 -4.35
C SER A 734 12.02 -21.38 -3.26
N LYS A 735 11.53 -20.31 -2.61
CA LYS A 735 12.17 -19.71 -1.43
C LYS A 735 12.22 -20.65 -0.23
N LEU A 736 11.23 -21.54 -0.09
CA LEU A 736 11.18 -22.55 0.97
C LEU A 736 11.98 -23.79 0.61
N THR A 737 11.87 -24.28 -0.62
CA THR A 737 12.61 -25.46 -1.07
C THR A 737 14.11 -25.16 -1.18
N GLY A 738 14.46 -23.93 -1.56
CA GLY A 738 15.83 -23.50 -1.87
C GLY A 738 16.17 -23.62 -3.36
N ASP A 739 15.18 -23.86 -4.22
CA ASP A 739 15.38 -24.00 -5.66
C ASP A 739 15.60 -22.63 -6.31
N GLN A 740 16.70 -22.49 -7.05
CA GLN A 740 16.98 -21.28 -7.81
C GLN A 740 16.38 -21.35 -9.20
N ASP A 741 15.74 -20.26 -9.64
CA ASP A 741 15.36 -20.06 -11.04
C ASP A 741 16.59 -19.61 -11.83
N TYR A 742 17.25 -20.57 -12.48
CA TYR A 742 18.45 -20.32 -13.28
C TYR A 742 18.17 -19.47 -14.53
N VAL A 743 16.94 -19.50 -15.07
CA VAL A 743 16.57 -18.63 -16.20
C VAL A 743 16.55 -17.18 -15.74
N ASN A 744 15.83 -16.90 -14.66
CA ASN A 744 15.78 -15.55 -14.06
C ASN A 744 17.18 -15.08 -13.65
N LYS A 745 17.96 -15.96 -13.00
CA LYS A 745 19.34 -15.65 -12.60
C LYS A 745 20.19 -15.29 -13.82
N THR A 746 20.17 -16.10 -14.87
CA THR A 746 20.94 -15.86 -16.11
C THR A 746 20.54 -14.55 -16.76
N ILE A 747 19.25 -14.28 -16.95
CA ILE A 747 18.79 -12.99 -17.51
C ILE A 747 19.25 -11.83 -16.63
N SER A 748 19.10 -11.93 -15.31
CA SER A 748 19.52 -10.89 -14.37
C SER A 748 21.02 -10.62 -14.43
N ASP A 749 21.83 -11.68 -14.47
CA ASP A 749 23.28 -11.60 -14.51
C ASP A 749 23.80 -11.12 -15.86
N PHE A 750 23.19 -11.57 -16.97
CA PHE A 750 23.41 -11.05 -18.31
C PHE A 750 23.11 -9.53 -18.35
N THR A 751 21.96 -9.11 -17.82
CA THR A 751 21.57 -7.69 -17.71
C THR A 751 22.60 -6.89 -16.93
N LYS A 752 23.01 -7.35 -15.74
CA LYS A 752 24.01 -6.67 -14.89
C LYS A 752 25.33 -6.48 -15.62
N VAL A 753 25.81 -7.51 -16.33
CA VAL A 753 27.07 -7.45 -17.09
C VAL A 753 26.98 -6.40 -18.19
N LEU A 754 25.91 -6.41 -18.99
CA LEU A 754 25.75 -5.46 -20.10
C LEU A 754 25.56 -4.01 -19.62
N LEU A 755 24.79 -3.79 -18.55
CA LEU A 755 24.66 -2.47 -17.93
C LEU A 755 26.01 -2.01 -17.35
N ALA A 756 26.77 -2.90 -16.71
CA ALA A 756 28.12 -2.58 -16.22
C ALA A 756 29.08 -2.25 -17.37
N ALA A 757 28.89 -2.86 -18.53
CA ALA A 757 29.70 -2.62 -19.74
C ALA A 757 29.33 -1.29 -20.43
N GLY A 758 28.25 -0.64 -19.99
CA GLY A 758 27.84 0.70 -20.40
C GLY A 758 26.70 0.76 -21.41
N LEU A 759 26.00 -0.35 -21.67
CA LEU A 759 24.84 -0.33 -22.58
C LEU A 759 23.65 0.35 -21.90
N PRO A 760 22.87 1.17 -22.63
CA PRO A 760 21.58 1.64 -22.14
C PRO A 760 20.58 0.48 -22.07
N LEU A 761 19.59 0.58 -21.18
CA LEU A 761 18.62 -0.50 -20.92
C LEU A 761 17.93 -1.01 -22.19
N HIS A 762 17.58 -0.12 -23.13
CA HIS A 762 16.93 -0.52 -24.38
C HIS A 762 17.78 -1.50 -25.19
N ASP A 763 19.08 -1.24 -25.33
CA ASP A 763 20.01 -2.10 -26.08
C ASP A 763 20.25 -3.42 -25.33
N VAL A 764 20.30 -3.37 -24.00
CA VAL A 764 20.37 -4.57 -23.16
C VAL A 764 19.15 -5.46 -23.37
N GLN A 765 17.96 -4.88 -23.41
CA GLN A 765 16.72 -5.61 -23.66
C GLN A 765 16.72 -6.24 -25.06
N ASN A 766 17.11 -5.48 -26.08
CA ASN A 766 17.19 -5.99 -27.45
C ASN A 766 18.17 -7.18 -27.55
N MET A 767 19.33 -7.09 -26.91
CA MET A 767 20.33 -8.18 -26.92
C MET A 767 19.84 -9.43 -26.19
N ILE A 768 19.16 -9.27 -25.05
CA ILE A 768 18.63 -10.42 -24.29
C ILE A 768 17.45 -11.05 -25.03
N LEU A 769 16.60 -10.26 -25.70
CA LEU A 769 15.51 -10.78 -26.53
C LEU A 769 16.04 -11.57 -27.73
N ASP A 770 17.08 -11.05 -28.38
CA ASP A 770 17.78 -11.73 -29.48
C ASP A 770 18.45 -13.03 -29.01
N TRP A 771 19.14 -13.01 -27.86
CA TRP A 771 19.68 -14.24 -27.23
C TRP A 771 18.58 -15.23 -26.85
N ASN A 772 17.44 -14.75 -26.33
CA ASN A 772 16.30 -15.59 -25.94
C ASN A 772 15.71 -16.36 -27.14
N GLU A 773 15.69 -15.73 -28.33
CA GLU A 773 15.30 -16.38 -29.58
C GLU A 773 16.38 -17.36 -30.07
N ARG A 774 17.64 -16.91 -30.21
CA ARG A 774 18.73 -17.72 -30.75
C ARG A 774 19.08 -18.95 -29.92
N SER A 775 19.02 -18.84 -28.60
CA SER A 775 19.26 -19.95 -27.67
C SER A 775 18.08 -20.94 -27.62
N GLY A 776 16.94 -20.61 -28.23
CA GLY A 776 15.71 -21.39 -28.16
C GLY A 776 15.12 -21.45 -26.75
N LEU A 777 15.42 -20.45 -25.90
CA LEU A 777 14.85 -20.30 -24.56
C LEU A 777 13.36 -19.89 -24.64
N ASN A 778 12.99 -19.06 -25.62
CA ASN A 778 11.61 -18.71 -25.97
C ASN A 778 10.75 -18.20 -24.79
N LYS A 779 11.33 -17.46 -23.84
CA LYS A 779 10.58 -16.82 -22.74
C LYS A 779 9.84 -15.58 -23.24
N ASP A 780 8.72 -15.25 -22.59
CA ASP A 780 7.89 -14.09 -22.91
C ASP A 780 8.71 -12.78 -22.88
N PRO A 781 8.73 -11.99 -23.97
CA PRO A 781 9.38 -10.68 -24.00
C PRO A 781 8.98 -9.73 -22.86
N LYS A 782 7.70 -9.72 -22.44
CA LYS A 782 7.22 -8.86 -21.34
C LYS A 782 7.85 -9.24 -20.00
N TYR A 783 8.11 -10.53 -19.80
CA TYR A 783 8.80 -11.02 -18.61
C TYR A 783 10.24 -10.52 -18.57
N ILE A 784 10.95 -10.60 -19.70
CA ILE A 784 12.34 -10.11 -19.84
C ILE A 784 12.41 -8.60 -19.60
N GLU A 785 11.48 -7.83 -20.17
CA GLU A 785 11.42 -6.38 -20.00
C GLU A 785 11.25 -5.99 -18.52
N LYS A 786 10.28 -6.60 -17.83
CA LYS A 786 10.04 -6.35 -16.40
C LYS A 786 11.25 -6.71 -15.53
N LEU A 787 11.90 -7.83 -15.83
CA LEU A 787 13.06 -8.30 -15.07
C LEU A 787 14.26 -7.36 -15.27
N THR A 788 14.56 -7.00 -16.52
CA THR A 788 15.67 -6.09 -16.86
C THR A 788 15.47 -4.69 -16.26
N GLN A 789 14.24 -4.15 -16.27
CA GLN A 789 13.91 -2.89 -15.60
C GLN A 789 14.14 -2.95 -14.08
N SER A 790 13.78 -4.06 -13.43
CA SER A 790 14.03 -4.25 -12.00
C SER A 790 15.53 -4.27 -11.69
N VAL A 791 16.34 -4.89 -12.55
CA VAL A 791 17.81 -4.91 -12.42
C VAL A 791 18.39 -3.53 -12.66
N GLU A 792 17.90 -2.77 -13.66
CA GLU A 792 18.36 -1.40 -13.94
C GLU A 792 18.06 -0.45 -12.77
N LYS A 793 16.91 -0.60 -12.12
CA LYS A 793 16.60 0.18 -10.93
C LYS A 793 17.60 -0.06 -9.80
N GLN A 794 17.91 -1.33 -9.52
CA GLN A 794 18.93 -1.69 -8.52
C GLN A 794 20.31 -1.19 -8.93
N PHE A 795 20.64 -1.27 -10.23
CA PHE A 795 21.86 -0.72 -10.82
C PHE A 795 21.98 0.77 -10.50
N LYS A 796 20.98 1.57 -10.89
CA LYS A 796 20.98 3.03 -10.69
C LYS A 796 21.13 3.39 -9.22
N GLU A 797 20.48 2.65 -8.32
CA GLU A 797 20.61 2.87 -6.88
C GLU A 797 22.04 2.68 -6.35
N GLN A 798 22.78 1.69 -6.86
CA GLN A 798 24.18 1.45 -6.49
C GLN A 798 25.14 2.39 -7.21
N ALA A 799 24.85 2.69 -8.48
CA ALA A 799 25.63 3.58 -9.32
C ALA A 799 25.65 5.02 -8.77
N THR A 800 24.55 5.52 -8.18
CA THR A 800 24.55 6.83 -7.49
C THR A 800 25.63 6.93 -6.41
N TRP A 801 26.02 5.81 -5.81
CA TRP A 801 27.06 5.75 -4.79
C TRP A 801 28.40 5.28 -5.35
N GLY A 802 28.63 5.41 -6.66
CA GLY A 802 29.87 5.02 -7.34
C GLY A 802 30.18 3.52 -7.27
N ARG A 803 29.19 2.66 -7.05
CA ARG A 803 29.35 1.20 -7.11
C ARG A 803 28.81 0.68 -8.44
N PRO A 804 29.67 0.28 -9.39
CA PRO A 804 29.20 -0.54 -10.50
C PRO A 804 28.68 -1.87 -9.93
N PRO A 805 27.60 -2.45 -10.46
CA PRO A 805 27.28 -3.83 -10.12
C PRO A 805 28.43 -4.71 -10.58
N VAL A 806 28.78 -5.66 -9.74
CA VAL A 806 29.86 -6.60 -10.00
C VAL A 806 29.28 -7.98 -9.87
N LEU A 807 29.55 -8.83 -10.87
CA LEU A 807 29.48 -10.26 -10.69
C LEU A 807 30.84 -10.73 -10.20
N ASN A 808 30.88 -11.58 -9.18
CA ASN A 808 32.15 -12.13 -8.75
C ASN A 808 32.72 -13.08 -9.83
N LYS A 809 34.01 -13.42 -9.76
CA LYS A 809 34.67 -14.26 -10.78
C LYS A 809 34.00 -15.62 -11.00
N THR A 810 33.44 -16.22 -9.95
CA THR A 810 32.75 -17.51 -10.04
C THR A 810 31.39 -17.37 -10.72
N GLU A 811 30.60 -16.36 -10.34
CA GLU A 811 29.31 -16.06 -10.98
C GLU A 811 29.47 -15.73 -12.46
N PHE A 812 30.46 -14.92 -12.80
CA PHE A 812 30.77 -14.56 -14.18
C PHE A 812 31.23 -15.78 -14.99
N ARG A 813 32.04 -16.67 -14.40
CA ARG A 813 32.42 -17.93 -15.05
C ARG A 813 31.20 -18.81 -15.30
N ASN A 814 30.35 -19.00 -14.29
CA ASN A 814 29.13 -19.79 -14.44
C ASN A 814 28.18 -19.21 -15.51
N LEU A 815 28.12 -17.88 -15.62
CA LEU A 815 27.37 -17.21 -16.67
C LEU A 815 27.95 -17.51 -18.05
N ASN A 816 29.28 -17.36 -18.23
CA ASN A 816 29.97 -17.72 -19.47
C ASN A 816 29.72 -19.19 -19.86
N ASP A 817 29.85 -20.11 -18.90
CA ASP A 817 29.59 -21.54 -19.11
C ASP A 817 28.13 -21.77 -19.55
N THR A 818 27.18 -21.06 -18.93
CA THR A 818 25.75 -21.14 -19.30
C THR A 818 25.47 -20.57 -20.69
N LEU A 819 26.13 -19.48 -21.06
CA LEU A 819 25.96 -18.80 -22.35
C LEU A 819 26.79 -19.43 -23.48
N HIS A 820 27.64 -20.42 -23.17
CA HIS A 820 28.65 -20.99 -24.06
C HIS A 820 29.59 -19.92 -24.64
N THR A 821 30.03 -18.99 -23.80
CA THR A 821 30.95 -17.91 -24.17
C THR A 821 32.26 -18.04 -23.41
N ASN A 822 33.34 -17.44 -23.95
CA ASN A 822 34.66 -17.40 -23.29
C ASN A 822 35.09 -15.95 -23.04
N ALA A 823 34.15 -15.12 -22.59
CA ALA A 823 34.40 -13.70 -22.41
C ALA A 823 35.36 -13.44 -21.24
N PRO A 824 36.28 -12.47 -21.33
CA PRO A 824 37.20 -12.15 -20.25
C PRO A 824 36.48 -11.51 -19.06
N TYR A 825 37.00 -11.69 -17.85
CA TYR A 825 36.47 -11.01 -16.67
C TYR A 825 36.71 -9.49 -16.76
N MET A 826 35.64 -8.73 -16.98
CA MET A 826 35.70 -7.29 -17.30
C MET A 826 36.08 -6.37 -16.14
N TRP A 827 35.97 -6.83 -14.89
CA TRP A 827 36.35 -6.03 -13.73
C TRP A 827 37.81 -6.27 -13.35
N ALA A 828 38.52 -5.20 -12.97
CA ALA A 828 39.90 -5.26 -12.49
C ALA A 828 40.06 -4.47 -11.19
N SER A 829 41.00 -4.93 -10.37
CA SER A 829 41.37 -4.22 -9.14
C SER A 829 42.32 -3.05 -9.39
N ASP A 830 42.42 -2.12 -8.45
CA ASP A 830 43.33 -0.97 -8.55
C ASP A 830 44.78 -1.39 -8.84
N LYS A 831 45.23 -2.51 -8.26
CA LYS A 831 46.58 -3.04 -8.49
C LYS A 831 46.80 -3.48 -9.93
N GLU A 832 45.78 -4.08 -10.54
CA GLU A 832 45.85 -4.53 -11.95
C GLU A 832 45.80 -3.35 -12.92
N ILE A 833 45.12 -2.26 -12.56
CA ILE A 833 45.02 -1.04 -13.36
C ILE A 833 46.30 -0.20 -13.26
N ARG A 834 46.89 -0.06 -12.07
CA ARG A 834 48.15 0.68 -11.83
C ARG A 834 49.35 0.12 -12.59
N GLY A 835 49.37 -1.17 -12.91
CA GLY A 835 50.40 -1.80 -13.75
C GLY A 835 50.31 -1.45 -15.24
N ARG A 836 49.28 -0.71 -15.68
CA ARG A 836 49.05 -0.28 -17.07
C ARG A 836 49.02 1.25 -17.13
N SER A 837 50.18 1.85 -17.37
CA SER A 837 50.52 3.28 -17.22
C SER A 837 49.76 4.30 -18.12
N GLN A 838 48.51 4.08 -18.55
CA GLN A 838 47.89 4.99 -19.53
C GLN A 838 46.38 5.27 -19.44
N TYR A 839 45.66 4.79 -18.41
CA TYR A 839 44.20 4.96 -18.37
C TYR A 839 43.74 5.68 -17.09
N LYS A 840 43.79 7.02 -17.12
CA LYS A 840 43.08 7.92 -16.20
C LYS A 840 42.18 8.87 -17.01
N GLU A 841 41.20 8.33 -17.74
CA GLU A 841 40.06 9.12 -18.23
C GLU A 841 38.73 8.48 -17.79
N PRO A 842 37.65 9.26 -17.56
CA PRO A 842 36.35 8.75 -17.13
C PRO A 842 35.79 7.75 -18.15
N SER A 843 35.83 6.46 -17.79
CA SER A 843 35.54 5.30 -18.65
C SER A 843 34.19 5.34 -19.37
N LEU A 844 33.21 6.08 -18.84
CA LEU A 844 31.85 6.16 -19.39
C LEU A 844 31.75 6.97 -20.70
N ASN A 845 32.59 7.98 -20.91
CA ASN A 845 32.47 8.88 -22.07
C ASN A 845 33.17 8.36 -23.33
N ILE A 846 34.27 7.63 -23.18
CA ILE A 846 34.97 6.95 -24.28
C ILE A 846 34.23 5.69 -24.71
N ALA A 847 33.67 4.94 -23.76
CA ALA A 847 32.79 3.81 -24.02
C ALA A 847 31.62 4.27 -24.90
N ASN A 848 30.80 5.24 -24.45
CA ASN A 848 29.62 5.69 -25.20
C ASN A 848 29.90 6.19 -26.64
N LYS A 849 31.04 6.86 -26.87
CA LYS A 849 31.42 7.35 -28.21
C LYS A 849 31.91 6.25 -29.14
N LEU A 850 32.69 5.29 -28.64
CA LEU A 850 33.14 4.14 -29.42
C LEU A 850 32.00 3.11 -29.60
N TRP A 851 31.03 3.09 -28.67
CA TRP A 851 29.87 2.22 -28.69
C TRP A 851 28.86 2.54 -29.80
N LYS A 852 28.52 3.82 -30.01
CA LYS A 852 27.61 4.20 -31.12
C LYS A 852 28.15 3.76 -32.49
N SER A 853 29.46 3.82 -32.67
CA SER A 853 30.13 3.40 -33.91
C SER A 853 30.09 1.88 -34.11
N PHE A 854 30.39 1.11 -33.05
CA PHE A 854 30.42 -0.35 -33.09
C PHE A 854 29.01 -0.97 -33.22
N TRP A 855 28.01 -0.39 -32.55
CA TRP A 855 26.63 -0.85 -32.64
C TRP A 855 25.99 -0.63 -34.00
N ASN A 856 26.24 0.51 -34.64
CA ASN A 856 25.73 0.75 -36.00
C ASN A 856 26.28 -0.28 -37.00
N SER A 857 27.53 -0.73 -36.87
CA SER A 857 28.07 -1.80 -37.72
C SER A 857 27.49 -3.19 -37.40
N LEU A 858 27.18 -3.45 -36.13
CA LEU A 858 26.68 -4.76 -35.68
C LEU A 858 25.18 -4.94 -35.99
N GLU A 859 24.39 -3.87 -35.95
CA GLU A 859 22.97 -3.86 -36.39
C GLU A 859 22.84 -4.09 -37.90
N GLU A 860 23.75 -3.53 -38.71
CA GLU A 860 23.83 -3.79 -40.15
C GLU A 860 24.14 -5.27 -40.46
N GLU A 861 25.00 -5.91 -39.67
CA GLU A 861 25.33 -7.33 -39.78
C GLU A 861 24.19 -8.23 -39.29
N ARG A 862 23.49 -7.83 -38.21
CA ARG A 862 22.32 -8.51 -37.67
C ARG A 862 21.14 -8.53 -38.64
N LEU A 863 20.85 -7.39 -39.29
CA LEU A 863 19.81 -7.28 -40.32
C LEU A 863 20.12 -8.19 -41.53
N ARG A 864 21.40 -8.32 -41.91
CA ARG A 864 21.82 -9.23 -43.00
C ARG A 864 21.68 -10.72 -42.62
N ASN A 865 22.00 -11.08 -41.38
CA ASN A 865 21.88 -12.46 -40.88
C ASN A 865 20.42 -12.89 -40.68
N HIS A 866 19.56 -12.00 -40.16
CA HIS A 866 18.12 -12.24 -40.01
C HIS A 866 17.43 -12.40 -41.38
N ALA A 867 17.79 -11.56 -42.36
CA ALA A 867 17.30 -11.68 -43.73
C ALA A 867 17.71 -13.01 -44.41
N SER A 868 18.92 -13.49 -44.14
CA SER A 868 19.41 -14.77 -44.66
C SER A 868 18.71 -15.98 -44.03
N GLY A 869 18.40 -15.92 -42.72
CA GLY A 869 17.67 -16.96 -42.00
C GLY A 869 16.19 -17.08 -42.43
N GLU A 870 15.51 -15.95 -42.64
CA GLU A 870 14.15 -15.88 -43.21
C GLU A 870 14.10 -16.52 -44.61
N LEU A 871 15.10 -16.23 -45.46
CA LEU A 871 15.21 -16.78 -46.82
C LEU A 871 15.39 -18.30 -46.81
N LEU A 872 16.20 -18.82 -45.87
CA LEU A 872 16.42 -20.24 -45.69
C LEU A 872 15.17 -20.97 -45.17
N LYS A 873 14.43 -20.37 -44.23
CA LYS A 873 13.12 -20.87 -43.75
C LYS A 873 12.13 -21.00 -44.92
N ARG A 874 11.99 -19.97 -45.75
CA ARG A 874 11.10 -19.99 -46.93
C ARG A 874 11.53 -21.03 -47.98
N GLN A 875 12.83 -21.23 -48.17
CA GLN A 875 13.34 -22.26 -49.08
C GLN A 875 13.06 -23.68 -48.57
N ASN A 876 13.23 -23.92 -47.27
CA ASN A 876 12.94 -25.22 -46.65
C ASN A 876 11.42 -25.51 -46.65
N GLN A 877 10.58 -24.51 -46.41
CA GLN A 877 9.13 -24.67 -46.47
C GLN A 877 8.65 -25.05 -47.88
N LYS A 878 9.14 -24.35 -48.92
CA LYS A 878 8.87 -24.71 -50.33
C LYS A 878 9.40 -26.09 -50.71
N ARG A 879 10.51 -26.53 -50.11
CA ARG A 879 11.08 -27.86 -50.33
C ARG A 879 10.21 -28.96 -49.72
N MET A 880 9.69 -28.73 -48.52
CA MET A 880 8.76 -29.64 -47.83
C MET A 880 7.41 -29.73 -48.56
N GLU A 881 6.88 -28.62 -49.07
CA GLU A 881 5.65 -28.60 -49.88
C GLU A 881 5.80 -29.43 -51.16
N ARG A 882 6.93 -29.32 -51.87
CA ARG A 882 7.20 -30.15 -53.07
C ARG A 882 7.39 -31.63 -52.76
N ILE A 883 7.91 -31.98 -51.59
CA ILE A 883 8.02 -33.38 -51.15
C ILE A 883 6.61 -33.93 -50.85
N ALA A 884 5.78 -33.14 -50.16
CA ALA A 884 4.41 -33.52 -49.84
C ALA A 884 3.47 -33.56 -51.06
N GLU A 885 3.74 -32.82 -52.14
CA GLU A 885 3.04 -32.96 -53.43
C GLU A 885 3.47 -34.24 -54.16
N ARG A 886 4.77 -34.57 -54.17
CA ARG A 886 5.30 -35.80 -54.77
C ARG A 886 4.89 -37.08 -54.06
N GLU A 887 4.46 -37.00 -52.80
CA GLU A 887 3.91 -38.14 -52.05
C GLU A 887 2.39 -38.28 -52.24
N ARG A 888 1.73 -37.31 -52.89
CA ARG A 888 0.29 -37.35 -53.22
C ARG A 888 -0.01 -37.73 -54.67
N ASP A 889 0.96 -37.57 -55.57
CA ASP A 889 0.97 -38.12 -56.93
C ASP A 889 1.56 -39.54 -56.94
#